data_AF-A0A1W2AEK3-F1
#
_entry.id   AF-A0A1W2AEK3-F1
#
_cell.length_a   1.000
_cell.length_b   1.000
_cell.length_c   1.000
_cell.angle_alpha   90.00
_cell.angle_beta   90.00
_cell.angle_gamma   90.00
#
_symmetry.space_group_name_H-M   'P 1'
#
loop_
_entity.id
_entity.type
_entity.pdbx_description
1 polymer ?
#
loop_
_entity_poly.entity_id
_entity_poly.type
_entity_poly.pdbx_seq_one_letter_code
_entity_poly.pdbx_strand_id
1 'polypeptide(L)'
;MNGFRHVSAAMTAAIFVTASARAEPVPRVAPAAGSVIATQIGEEIEFVDAPSWRNVEVLQDVKAGDVLRTNAQGQLAILFSDQTQIRVARNSTLVVKERIPGGDTRLSLEAGQIFARAARGGPQVYVETAAATAAIRGTDWTMRVDGDRTTLSVLEGAVELSNPQGSVTVRQGEAAAATLGSAPSKIVIIADDVHEQMLVNVTVRAAFEAFPVATMQGSSLSAARERLNAVPLTNRGASERVLAAEIALDRDGMAAAIEAVRQARQLPLSVSEDARLTFVEALIAGRAGRYGEAARLFDKARPRLSGEQAMTATYQSYFARSLADPTLALPRPPLDRSNRISVAGDALITAIVDSPRAALEAIKLAEPRFRNDALFQAFFAQIALIASDYDTAKIAVDRASALDPGDPEVLSTRSDYKAGVAFDLEGARADAEAALALAPGSSTMWNNYGLILDTRGADREAEAAFLKAVELDPLDPVALANLALFYLDHGRIEKARALIDRALEVDPAFDVALFVRGRQHMLEGDREAALDSFLRATTANPGFANGLLALGALHAADGEIDMAEQAFENADRLDPNAPEIPQYRAALALYEYQADEAIRFARESVRRTEARGGDYESIRATRDGGSIVGSAYRNLSLNAWGRYYGDLTFDSFESGGYFDQAIAGTAPVFALDRGLTVANPDSGTDSRFLSLLAQGLLFDPSGLVGSELSPAFLATPFFETNLTGGFRHRDDRFGGFGDVTVQTLGYLPIPYSLLASVSYDRIGYDYAEQRDKTVNATLGFGLEPTPYDRIAAFGTATFSDGGLALPTARETFFDRNGSDAGVGFIGWSHTFAYHNILNVAVFGQTGAQTRSRLRPDPYVGLFPTIYDFRTDADQVKVSASHLVELGGITMRYGGEVGRSRQTVRRNVVIEGEGERAEILDETDQDKVDRARGWLDATVEFTPHFQAEGGVFVRHRASDAGGSDDDIDGRIGAAFMPIDGQWLRAAYLQQRPEDDGDTLAPVALLGLRANAIPSAERVESAIVRWDSEWSPWFFTALDYQHQKLEDLSLSIPNYDAGILIEDGTIDRIAASADIWIGDGLGASLTVARNFSEGSLLGTESRLPYVPDWNGRLAFTYVDPRRFTLTLAETYLGDRLSSENGLVLDDAFVTDISGSWESENRRIRIDAGVYNIFDEAIEVAPLVPTAGRMITASVKARF
;
A
#
# COMPACT_ATOMS: atom_id res chain seq x y z
N MET A 1 -40.38 26.28 -24.00
CA MET A 1 -40.86 27.61 -23.53
C MET A 1 -40.40 27.79 -22.10
N ASN A 2 -39.46 28.73 -21.92
CA ASN A 2 -39.16 29.58 -20.77
C ASN A 2 -39.24 29.00 -19.35
N GLY A 3 -38.09 28.93 -18.66
CA GLY A 3 -38.09 28.78 -17.22
C GLY A 3 -36.75 28.64 -16.49
N PHE A 4 -35.58 28.85 -17.11
CA PHE A 4 -34.29 28.87 -16.40
C PHE A 4 -33.33 29.88 -17.03
N ARG A 5 -33.25 31.07 -16.45
CA ARG A 5 -32.14 32.04 -16.53
C ARG A 5 -32.45 33.17 -15.54
N HIS A 6 -31.41 33.63 -14.85
CA HIS A 6 -31.37 34.70 -13.83
C HIS A 6 -31.40 34.24 -12.36
N VAL A 7 -30.27 33.70 -11.88
CA VAL A 7 -29.53 34.28 -10.74
C VAL A 7 -28.02 34.10 -11.02
N SER A 8 -27.49 34.88 -11.96
CA SER A 8 -26.05 35.05 -12.18
C SER A 8 -25.83 36.54 -12.45
N ALA A 9 -25.65 37.32 -11.38
CA ALA A 9 -25.11 38.69 -11.39
C ALA A 9 -25.36 39.34 -10.02
N ALA A 10 -24.61 38.96 -8.98
CA ALA A 10 -24.39 39.78 -7.78
C ALA A 10 -23.41 39.09 -6.79
N MET A 11 -22.18 38.80 -7.21
CA MET A 11 -21.02 38.62 -6.30
C MET A 11 -19.73 38.80 -7.11
N THR A 12 -19.66 39.92 -7.84
CA THR A 12 -18.47 40.35 -8.57
C THR A 12 -18.17 41.79 -8.19
N ALA A 13 -17.89 42.00 -6.91
CA ALA A 13 -17.32 43.25 -6.41
C ALA A 13 -16.74 43.01 -5.01
N ALA A 14 -15.46 43.32 -4.86
CA ALA A 14 -14.65 43.34 -3.63
C ALA A 14 -14.01 42.02 -3.16
N ILE A 15 -13.23 41.39 -4.05
CA ILE A 15 -11.96 40.77 -3.65
C ILE A 15 -10.88 41.34 -4.58
N PHE A 16 -10.38 42.53 -4.25
CA PHE A 16 -9.05 42.94 -4.70
C PHE A 16 -8.06 42.38 -3.69
N VAL A 17 -7.76 41.08 -3.82
CA VAL A 17 -6.45 40.59 -3.36
C VAL A 17 -5.45 41.28 -4.28
N THR A 18 -4.59 42.09 -3.70
CA THR A 18 -3.43 42.61 -4.41
C THR A 18 -2.52 41.41 -4.66
N ALA A 19 -2.75 40.72 -5.77
CA ALA A 19 -1.78 39.79 -6.29
C ALA A 19 -0.49 40.58 -6.50
N SER A 20 0.54 40.24 -5.74
CA SER A 20 1.90 40.63 -6.08
C SER A 20 2.13 40.11 -7.50
N ALA A 21 2.22 41.03 -8.46
CA ALA A 21 2.39 40.66 -9.86
C ALA A 21 3.75 39.97 -10.01
N ARG A 22 3.77 38.63 -9.97
CA ARG A 22 4.85 37.85 -10.57
C ARG A 22 4.86 38.18 -12.06
N ALA A 23 6.02 38.45 -12.64
CA ALA A 23 6.09 38.69 -14.08
C ALA A 23 5.75 37.37 -14.78
N GLU A 24 4.91 37.42 -15.82
CA GLU A 24 4.60 36.21 -16.59
C GLU A 24 5.85 35.75 -17.36
N PRO A 25 6.08 34.42 -17.48
CA PRO A 25 7.14 33.89 -18.33
C PRO A 25 7.07 34.47 -19.74
N VAL A 26 8.23 34.82 -20.31
CA VAL A 26 8.29 35.41 -21.65
C VAL A 26 7.93 34.32 -22.67
N PRO A 27 6.83 34.46 -23.45
CA PRO A 27 6.42 33.44 -24.42
C PRO A 27 7.43 33.34 -25.58
N ARG A 28 7.72 32.12 -26.06
CA ARG A 28 8.69 31.88 -27.13
C ARG A 28 8.16 30.98 -28.24
N VAL A 29 8.52 31.30 -29.50
CA VAL A 29 7.91 30.73 -30.73
C VAL A 29 8.56 29.42 -31.24
N ALA A 30 9.66 28.95 -30.64
CA ALA A 30 10.42 27.77 -31.09
C ALA A 30 10.45 26.71 -29.98
N PRO A 31 10.63 25.41 -30.29
CA PRO A 31 10.60 24.36 -29.27
C PRO A 31 11.64 24.64 -28.17
N ALA A 32 11.18 24.63 -26.93
CA ALA A 32 12.03 24.80 -25.76
C ALA A 32 12.98 23.60 -25.64
N ALA A 33 14.25 23.86 -25.33
CA ALA A 33 15.21 22.83 -24.93
C ALA A 33 14.85 22.27 -23.55
N GLY A 34 14.33 23.12 -22.66
CA GLY A 34 13.87 22.79 -21.33
C GLY A 34 13.09 23.95 -20.70
N SER A 35 12.67 23.77 -19.46
CA SER A 35 11.95 24.78 -18.68
C SER A 35 12.60 24.96 -17.32
N VAL A 36 12.63 26.20 -16.83
CA VAL A 36 13.07 26.50 -15.47
C VAL A 36 11.98 26.08 -14.50
N ILE A 37 12.29 25.17 -13.58
CA ILE A 37 11.33 24.59 -12.63
C ILE A 37 11.37 25.28 -11.27
N ALA A 38 12.54 25.74 -10.85
CA ALA A 38 12.70 26.47 -9.60
C ALA A 38 13.75 27.56 -9.75
N THR A 39 13.51 28.68 -9.06
CA THR A 39 14.43 29.81 -8.91
C THR A 39 14.51 30.16 -7.42
N GLN A 40 15.58 30.83 -6.99
CA GLN A 40 15.75 31.28 -5.62
C GLN A 40 15.74 32.80 -5.50
N ILE A 41 16.88 33.47 -5.76
CA ILE A 41 17.03 34.93 -5.69
C ILE A 41 18.07 35.46 -6.70
N GLY A 42 17.61 36.32 -7.62
CA GLY A 42 18.46 37.15 -8.49
C GLY A 42 19.20 36.40 -9.61
N GLU A 43 18.63 35.32 -10.10
CA GLU A 43 19.09 34.60 -11.29
C GLU A 43 18.69 35.33 -12.57
N GLU A 44 19.55 35.30 -13.58
CA GLU A 44 19.33 36.00 -14.83
C GLU A 44 19.51 35.07 -16.05
N ILE A 45 18.74 35.34 -17.10
CA ILE A 45 18.83 34.69 -18.41
C ILE A 45 19.04 35.76 -19.49
N GLU A 46 19.92 35.44 -20.43
CA GLU A 46 20.10 36.16 -21.68
C GLU A 46 19.59 35.27 -22.82
N PHE A 47 18.51 35.72 -23.48
CA PHE A 47 17.92 34.96 -24.58
C PHE A 47 18.73 35.14 -25.86
N VAL A 48 18.93 34.05 -26.61
CA VAL A 48 19.59 34.08 -27.93
C VAL A 48 18.87 35.01 -28.92
N ASP A 49 17.53 35.07 -28.82
CA ASP A 49 16.66 35.87 -29.70
C ASP A 49 16.64 37.36 -29.31
N ALA A 50 17.09 37.70 -28.09
CA ALA A 50 17.05 39.04 -27.53
C ALA A 50 18.16 39.19 -26.47
N PRO A 51 19.41 39.53 -26.87
CA PRO A 51 20.59 39.53 -26.01
C PRO A 51 20.56 40.72 -25.03
N SER A 52 19.76 40.55 -23.98
CA SER A 52 19.68 41.44 -22.83
C SER A 52 19.43 40.57 -21.61
N TRP A 53 20.24 40.74 -20.56
CA TRP A 53 20.03 40.08 -19.28
C TRP A 53 18.69 40.49 -18.67
N ARG A 54 17.94 39.48 -18.21
CA ARG A 54 16.63 39.61 -17.56
C ARG A 54 16.53 38.61 -16.43
N ASN A 55 15.68 38.88 -15.45
CA ASN A 55 15.40 37.91 -14.40
C ASN A 55 14.74 36.65 -14.96
N VAL A 56 15.02 35.52 -14.33
CA VAL A 56 14.43 34.22 -14.67
C VAL A 56 13.13 34.03 -13.90
N GLU A 57 12.07 33.62 -14.59
CA GLU A 57 10.79 33.24 -13.97
C GLU A 57 10.64 31.71 -13.95
N VAL A 58 9.90 31.18 -12.97
CA VAL A 58 9.50 29.77 -12.96
C VAL A 58 8.61 29.49 -14.17
N LEU A 59 8.78 28.33 -14.79
CA LEU A 59 8.22 27.93 -16.09
C LEU A 59 8.77 28.67 -17.31
N GLN A 60 9.87 29.43 -17.19
CA GLN A 60 10.50 30.07 -18.33
C GLN A 60 11.15 29.05 -19.27
N ASP A 61 10.74 29.07 -20.54
CA ASP A 61 11.34 28.25 -21.60
C ASP A 61 12.78 28.68 -21.92
N VAL A 62 13.68 27.69 -21.95
CA VAL A 62 15.09 27.81 -22.30
C VAL A 62 15.34 27.22 -23.70
N LYS A 63 16.19 27.83 -24.52
CA LYS A 63 16.55 27.39 -25.88
C LYS A 63 18.06 27.27 -26.06
N ALA A 64 18.46 26.56 -27.12
CA ALA A 64 19.84 26.56 -27.60
C ALA A 64 20.30 28.00 -27.93
N GLY A 65 21.47 28.37 -27.44
CA GLY A 65 22.07 29.70 -27.48
C GLY A 65 21.79 30.57 -26.25
N ASP A 66 20.84 30.21 -25.38
CA ASP A 66 20.58 30.98 -24.17
C ASP A 66 21.69 30.79 -23.13
N VAL A 67 21.94 31.85 -22.37
CA VAL A 67 22.91 31.86 -21.26
C VAL A 67 22.16 32.12 -19.96
N LEU A 68 22.34 31.23 -18.98
CA LEU A 68 21.80 31.38 -17.63
C LEU A 68 22.94 31.64 -16.66
N ARG A 69 22.75 32.58 -15.73
CA ARG A 69 23.70 32.84 -14.66
C ARG A 69 23.04 32.96 -13.30
N THR A 70 23.74 32.48 -12.28
CA THR A 70 23.37 32.60 -10.88
C THR A 70 24.35 33.51 -10.14
N ASN A 71 23.85 34.22 -9.13
CA ASN A 71 24.67 35.07 -8.27
C ASN A 71 25.10 34.31 -6.99
N ALA A 72 25.59 35.00 -5.96
CA ALA A 72 26.06 34.40 -4.70
C ALA A 72 24.95 33.82 -3.79
N GLN A 73 23.69 34.09 -4.10
CA GLN A 73 22.50 33.62 -3.40
C GLN A 73 21.56 32.81 -4.31
N GLY A 74 21.70 32.92 -5.63
CA GLY A 74 20.79 32.31 -6.59
C GLY A 74 21.11 30.86 -6.95
N GLN A 75 20.06 30.10 -7.24
CA GLN A 75 20.09 28.74 -7.77
C GLN A 75 19.00 28.58 -8.82
N LEU A 76 19.26 27.73 -9.83
CA LEU A 76 18.26 27.36 -10.83
C LEU A 76 18.06 25.86 -10.82
N ALA A 77 16.83 25.42 -10.99
CA ALA A 77 16.52 24.04 -11.39
C ALA A 77 15.89 24.06 -12.77
N ILE A 78 16.41 23.25 -13.69
CA ILE A 78 16.01 23.19 -15.09
C ILE A 78 15.66 21.74 -15.41
N LEU A 79 14.46 21.52 -15.93
CA LEU A 79 14.05 20.25 -16.50
C LEU A 79 14.16 20.37 -18.02
N PHE A 80 15.08 19.60 -18.60
CA PHE A 80 15.21 19.49 -20.04
C PHE A 80 14.17 18.52 -20.59
N SER A 81 13.81 18.70 -21.86
CA SER A 81 12.79 17.87 -22.51
C SER A 81 13.27 16.45 -22.87
N ASP A 82 14.49 16.05 -22.49
CA ASP A 82 14.98 14.65 -22.46
C ASP A 82 14.92 14.07 -21.04
N GLN A 83 14.19 14.73 -20.13
CA GLN A 83 14.09 14.37 -18.72
C GLN A 83 15.39 14.58 -17.93
N THR A 84 16.43 15.19 -18.52
CA THR A 84 17.63 15.59 -17.78
C THR A 84 17.26 16.69 -16.79
N GLN A 85 17.52 16.45 -15.51
CA GLN A 85 17.29 17.41 -14.44
C GLN A 85 18.62 18.06 -14.08
N ILE A 86 18.71 19.39 -14.13
CA ILE A 86 19.95 20.10 -13.81
C ILE A 86 19.67 21.17 -12.78
N ARG A 87 20.45 21.15 -11.71
CA ARG A 87 20.53 22.25 -10.75
C ARG A 87 21.81 23.02 -10.94
N VAL A 88 21.67 24.30 -11.20
CA VAL A 88 22.78 25.24 -11.33
C VAL A 88 23.01 25.89 -9.97
N ALA A 89 24.17 25.61 -9.38
CA ALA A 89 24.58 26.19 -8.11
C ALA A 89 24.92 27.67 -8.28
N ARG A 90 25.29 28.33 -7.18
CA ARG A 90 25.62 29.75 -7.14
C ARG A 90 26.86 30.13 -7.92
N ASN A 91 26.94 31.40 -8.33
CA ASN A 91 28.06 31.97 -9.07
C ASN A 91 28.42 31.14 -10.30
N SER A 92 27.40 30.60 -10.97
CA SER A 92 27.59 29.70 -12.11
C SER A 92 27.04 30.33 -13.37
N THR A 93 27.67 29.99 -14.50
CA THR A 93 27.21 30.37 -15.83
C THR A 93 27.06 29.11 -16.67
N LEU A 94 25.83 28.82 -17.08
CA LEU A 94 25.46 27.68 -17.92
C LEU A 94 25.00 28.19 -19.28
N VAL A 95 25.62 27.70 -20.35
CA VAL A 95 25.20 27.95 -21.73
C VAL A 95 24.55 26.70 -22.31
N VAL A 96 23.34 26.83 -22.84
CA VAL A 96 22.68 25.76 -23.58
C VAL A 96 23.18 25.80 -25.01
N LYS A 97 24.13 24.94 -25.40
CA LYS A 97 24.77 25.04 -26.72
C LYS A 97 23.92 24.48 -27.84
N GLU A 98 23.48 23.25 -27.70
CA GLU A 98 22.76 22.54 -28.75
C GLU A 98 21.89 21.45 -28.14
N ARG A 99 20.66 21.32 -28.65
CA ARG A 99 19.83 20.13 -28.49
C ARG A 99 18.96 19.94 -29.72
N ILE A 100 18.95 18.72 -30.26
CA ILE A 100 18.04 18.28 -31.31
C ILE A 100 16.96 17.43 -30.62
N PRO A 101 15.66 17.63 -30.91
CA PRO A 101 14.62 16.73 -30.41
C PRO A 101 14.96 15.26 -30.75
N GLY A 102 15.11 14.41 -29.73
CA GLY A 102 15.50 12.99 -29.89
C GLY A 102 17.02 12.73 -30.06
N GLY A 103 17.88 13.72 -29.81
CA GLY A 103 19.35 13.58 -29.87
C GLY A 103 20.07 14.04 -28.59
N ASP A 104 21.39 14.03 -28.63
CA ASP A 104 22.27 14.38 -27.50
C ASP A 104 22.07 15.82 -26.99
N THR A 105 22.20 16.02 -25.67
CA THR A 105 22.14 17.33 -25.02
C THR A 105 23.56 17.87 -24.83
N ARG A 106 23.87 19.04 -25.37
CA ARG A 106 25.17 19.72 -25.20
C ARG A 106 25.05 21.00 -24.39
N LEU A 107 25.77 21.03 -23.28
CA LEU A 107 25.81 22.13 -22.34
C LEU A 107 27.26 22.61 -22.18
N SER A 108 27.42 23.87 -21.78
CA SER A 108 28.72 24.41 -21.42
C SER A 108 28.64 25.08 -20.06
N LEU A 109 29.42 24.57 -19.12
CA LEU A 109 29.61 25.17 -17.80
C LEU A 109 30.85 26.06 -17.86
N GLU A 110 30.63 27.38 -17.93
CA GLU A 110 31.75 28.33 -18.07
C GLU A 110 32.40 28.66 -16.72
N ALA A 111 31.61 28.66 -15.65
CA ALA A 111 32.06 28.89 -14.28
C ALA A 111 31.05 28.30 -13.29
N GLY A 112 31.50 28.00 -12.07
CA GLY A 112 30.64 27.58 -10.96
C GLY A 112 30.39 26.08 -10.93
N GLN A 113 29.23 25.66 -10.42
CA GLN A 113 28.92 24.24 -10.17
C GLN A 113 27.51 23.87 -10.65
N ILE A 114 27.35 22.63 -11.10
CA ILE A 114 26.05 22.03 -11.40
C ILE A 114 25.95 20.64 -10.77
N PHE A 115 24.74 20.30 -10.35
CA PHE A 115 24.30 18.94 -10.10
C PHE A 115 23.37 18.54 -11.23
N ALA A 116 23.43 17.29 -11.68
CA ALA A 116 22.51 16.82 -12.69
C ALA A 116 22.20 15.33 -12.54
N ARG A 117 20.98 14.99 -12.97
CA ARG A 117 20.46 13.63 -13.09
C ARG A 117 20.04 13.39 -14.53
N ALA A 118 20.52 12.30 -15.11
CA ALA A 118 20.14 11.85 -16.44
C ALA A 118 19.68 10.39 -16.37
N ALA A 119 18.63 10.08 -17.14
CA ALA A 119 18.03 8.76 -17.22
C ALA A 119 19.02 7.69 -17.74
N ARG A 120 19.01 6.51 -17.12
CA ARG A 120 19.72 5.32 -17.60
C ARG A 120 19.14 4.89 -18.96
N GLY A 121 20.01 4.69 -19.96
CA GLY A 121 19.59 4.35 -21.33
C GLY A 121 19.04 5.51 -22.17
N GLY A 122 18.97 6.73 -21.63
CA GLY A 122 18.53 7.93 -22.33
C GLY A 122 19.57 8.55 -23.29
N PRO A 123 19.25 9.70 -23.93
CA PRO A 123 20.16 10.44 -24.80
C PRO A 123 21.47 10.82 -24.09
N GLN A 124 22.57 10.93 -24.84
CA GLN A 124 23.87 11.24 -24.25
C GLN A 124 23.94 12.72 -23.85
N VAL A 125 24.40 12.99 -22.63
CA VAL A 125 24.61 14.36 -22.14
C VAL A 125 26.09 14.71 -22.23
N TYR A 126 26.42 15.83 -22.86
CA TYR A 126 27.77 16.37 -22.89
C TYR A 126 27.82 17.68 -22.14
N VAL A 127 28.77 17.78 -21.21
CA VAL A 127 29.06 19.05 -20.53
C VAL A 127 30.48 19.45 -20.85
N GLU A 128 30.59 20.55 -21.58
CA GLU A 128 31.84 21.17 -21.98
C GLU A 128 32.30 22.18 -20.92
N THR A 129 33.59 22.17 -20.64
CA THR A 129 34.26 23.19 -19.82
C THR A 129 35.52 23.65 -20.56
N ALA A 130 36.19 24.69 -20.06
CA ALA A 130 37.46 25.11 -20.65
C ALA A 130 38.53 24.00 -20.61
N ALA A 131 38.54 23.16 -19.55
CA ALA A 131 39.60 22.17 -19.34
C ALA A 131 39.32 20.78 -19.96
N ALA A 132 38.06 20.37 -20.05
CA ALA A 132 37.65 19.05 -20.55
C ALA A 132 36.16 18.98 -20.90
N THR A 133 35.77 17.93 -21.64
CA THR A 133 34.38 17.56 -21.93
C THR A 133 34.04 16.28 -21.18
N ALA A 134 32.93 16.31 -20.45
CA ALA A 134 32.33 15.12 -19.86
C ALA A 134 31.29 14.54 -20.82
N ALA A 135 31.45 13.27 -21.15
CA ALA A 135 30.49 12.46 -21.89
C ALA A 135 29.75 11.55 -20.90
N ILE A 136 28.48 11.82 -20.68
CA ILE A 136 27.67 11.25 -19.60
C ILE A 136 26.66 10.26 -20.17
N ARG A 137 26.56 9.07 -19.57
CA ARG A 137 25.60 8.02 -19.93
C ARG A 137 24.91 7.49 -18.68
N GLY A 138 23.69 7.96 -18.40
CA GLY A 138 22.84 7.49 -17.30
C GLY A 138 23.50 7.57 -15.91
N THR A 139 23.29 8.67 -15.18
CA THR A 139 24.04 8.96 -13.94
C THR A 139 23.44 10.10 -13.11
N ASP A 140 23.73 10.10 -11.81
CA ASP A 140 23.73 11.29 -10.93
C ASP A 140 25.18 11.80 -10.79
N TRP A 141 25.42 13.10 -11.02
CA TRP A 141 26.78 13.66 -10.97
C TRP A 141 26.82 15.14 -10.56
N THR A 142 28.00 15.57 -10.13
CA THR A 142 28.31 16.97 -9.87
C THR A 142 29.55 17.40 -10.66
N MET A 143 29.52 18.61 -11.22
CA MET A 143 30.67 19.21 -11.90
C MET A 143 30.88 20.62 -11.40
N ARG A 144 32.15 20.99 -11.21
CA ARG A 144 32.57 22.33 -10.77
C ARG A 144 33.72 22.85 -11.61
N VAL A 145 33.66 24.12 -11.96
CA VAL A 145 34.65 24.86 -12.75
C VAL A 145 35.15 26.04 -11.94
N ASP A 146 36.42 25.97 -11.52
CA ASP A 146 37.14 27.02 -10.82
C ASP A 146 38.28 27.54 -11.71
N GLY A 147 38.03 28.60 -12.47
CA GLY A 147 39.03 29.18 -13.37
C GLY A 147 39.47 28.19 -14.47
N ASP A 148 40.70 27.70 -14.40
CA ASP A 148 41.26 26.76 -15.39
C ASP A 148 41.11 25.28 -14.99
N ARG A 149 40.46 24.99 -13.86
CA ARG A 149 40.31 23.64 -13.31
C ARG A 149 38.84 23.20 -13.29
N THR A 150 38.59 22.03 -13.85
CA THR A 150 37.31 21.31 -13.78
C THR A 150 37.44 20.12 -12.82
N THR A 151 36.47 19.94 -11.94
CA THR A 151 36.33 18.75 -11.09
C THR A 151 34.97 18.11 -11.31
N LEU A 152 34.93 16.79 -11.42
CA LEU A 152 33.74 15.97 -11.66
C LEU A 152 33.66 14.88 -10.58
N SER A 153 32.50 14.70 -9.97
CA SER A 153 32.19 13.60 -9.06
C SER A 153 30.97 12.82 -9.58
N VAL A 154 31.02 11.49 -9.50
CA VAL A 154 29.94 10.61 -9.98
C VAL A 154 29.31 9.90 -8.79
N LEU A 155 28.03 10.18 -8.55
CA LEU A 155 27.24 9.57 -7.47
C LEU A 155 26.67 8.22 -7.88
N GLU A 156 26.37 8.04 -9.16
CA GLU A 156 25.82 6.81 -9.74
C GLU A 156 26.26 6.69 -11.22
N GLY A 157 26.51 5.46 -11.69
CA GLY A 157 26.88 5.15 -13.07
C GLY A 157 28.33 5.50 -13.47
N ALA A 158 28.58 5.92 -14.72
CA ALA A 158 29.92 6.22 -15.21
C ALA A 158 29.97 7.39 -16.21
N VAL A 159 31.02 8.20 -16.12
CA VAL A 159 31.26 9.37 -16.97
C VAL A 159 32.67 9.31 -17.56
N GLU A 160 32.80 9.55 -18.87
CA GLU A 160 34.10 9.73 -19.51
C GLU A 160 34.46 11.22 -19.53
N LEU A 161 35.53 11.58 -18.83
CA LEU A 161 36.09 12.93 -18.84
C LEU A 161 37.30 12.97 -19.78
N SER A 162 37.23 13.77 -20.84
CA SER A 162 38.24 13.77 -21.90
C SER A 162 38.63 15.16 -22.38
N ASN A 163 39.86 15.30 -22.85
CA ASN A 163 40.35 16.46 -23.59
C ASN A 163 41.43 16.01 -24.60
N PRO A 164 42.01 16.91 -25.43
CA PRO A 164 43.03 16.53 -26.41
C PRO A 164 44.30 15.88 -25.83
N GLN A 165 44.55 16.02 -24.52
CA GLN A 165 45.72 15.47 -23.83
C GLN A 165 45.49 14.06 -23.27
N GLY A 166 44.23 13.62 -23.10
CA GLY A 166 43.88 12.27 -22.64
C GLY A 166 42.43 12.14 -22.16
N SER A 167 42.04 10.94 -21.71
CA SER A 167 40.73 10.68 -21.11
C SER A 167 40.82 9.79 -19.87
N VAL A 168 39.81 9.89 -19.00
CA VAL A 168 39.63 9.05 -17.82
C VAL A 168 38.16 8.69 -17.63
N THR A 169 37.88 7.43 -17.31
CA THR A 169 36.55 6.99 -16.89
C THR A 169 36.40 7.14 -15.39
N VAL A 170 35.40 7.91 -14.96
CA VAL A 170 35.00 8.14 -13.58
C VAL A 170 33.76 7.30 -13.31
N ARG A 171 33.84 6.37 -12.36
CA ARG A 171 32.74 5.48 -11.95
C ARG A 171 32.06 6.00 -10.69
N GLN A 172 30.95 5.38 -10.33
CA GLN A 172 30.25 5.59 -9.06
C GLN A 172 31.21 5.66 -7.86
N GLY A 173 31.04 6.70 -7.05
CA GLY A 173 31.88 6.98 -5.88
C GLY A 173 33.27 7.51 -6.21
N GLU A 174 33.61 7.71 -7.49
CA GLU A 174 34.89 8.26 -7.92
C GLU A 174 34.77 9.74 -8.32
N ALA A 175 35.90 10.44 -8.30
CA ALA A 175 36.03 11.80 -8.80
C ALA A 175 37.29 11.97 -9.68
N ALA A 176 37.23 12.93 -10.60
CA ALA A 176 38.36 13.32 -11.44
C ALA A 176 38.50 14.84 -11.57
N ALA A 177 39.70 15.27 -11.92
CA ALA A 177 40.00 16.66 -12.21
C ALA A 177 40.75 16.80 -13.54
N ALA A 178 40.50 17.90 -14.24
CA ALA A 178 41.24 18.32 -15.41
C ALA A 178 41.62 19.79 -15.26
N THR A 179 42.86 20.14 -15.58
CA THR A 179 43.32 21.53 -15.67
C THR A 179 43.62 21.84 -17.12
N LEU A 180 43.32 23.06 -17.56
CA LEU A 180 43.53 23.50 -18.94
C LEU A 180 44.94 23.15 -19.43
N GLY A 181 45.03 22.39 -20.53
CA GLY A 181 46.29 21.96 -21.13
C GLY A 181 46.94 20.71 -20.50
N SER A 182 46.33 20.09 -19.49
CA SER A 182 46.78 18.83 -18.87
C SER A 182 45.77 17.71 -19.07
N ALA A 183 46.22 16.45 -19.13
CA ALA A 183 45.31 15.30 -19.23
C ALA A 183 44.44 15.15 -17.95
N PRO A 184 43.17 14.74 -18.07
CA PRO A 184 42.32 14.44 -16.91
C PRO A 184 42.92 13.34 -16.03
N SER A 185 42.76 13.44 -14.71
CA SER A 185 43.27 12.46 -13.76
C SER A 185 42.30 12.24 -12.59
N LYS A 186 42.26 11.01 -12.04
CA LYS A 186 41.47 10.69 -10.84
C LYS A 186 42.08 11.37 -9.61
N ILE A 187 41.23 11.84 -8.70
CA ILE A 187 41.65 12.41 -7.41
C ILE A 187 41.33 11.45 -6.24
N VAL A 188 42.09 11.56 -5.14
CA VAL A 188 41.97 10.65 -3.98
C VAL A 188 40.60 10.81 -3.30
N ILE A 189 39.92 9.67 -3.17
CA ILE A 189 38.62 9.51 -2.50
C ILE A 189 38.86 9.45 -0.99
N ILE A 190 38.41 10.47 -0.25
CA ILE A 190 38.10 10.31 1.17
C ILE A 190 36.60 10.05 1.19
N ALA A 191 36.22 8.86 1.66
CA ALA A 191 34.83 8.47 1.85
C ALA A 191 34.24 9.26 3.02
N ASP A 192 34.01 10.55 2.81
CA ASP A 192 33.09 11.33 3.62
C ASP A 192 31.91 11.63 2.71
N ASP A 193 30.70 11.28 3.17
CA ASP A 193 29.40 11.69 2.64
C ASP A 193 29.50 12.67 1.46
N VAL A 194 29.57 12.16 0.22
CA VAL A 194 29.38 12.98 -0.99
C VAL A 194 27.88 13.31 -1.13
N HIS A 195 27.22 13.57 -0.01
CA HIS A 195 25.89 14.16 0.15
C HIS A 195 25.94 15.66 -0.18
N GLU A 196 26.89 16.12 -1.00
CA GLU A 196 26.96 17.51 -1.42
C GLU A 196 25.68 17.88 -2.18
N GLN A 197 24.77 18.50 -1.41
CA GLN A 197 23.64 19.33 -1.83
C GLN A 197 22.49 18.61 -2.54
N MET A 198 21.96 17.55 -1.94
CA MET A 198 20.54 17.18 -2.14
C MET A 198 19.72 17.99 -1.12
N LEU A 199 19.46 19.25 -1.46
CA LEU A 199 18.86 20.24 -0.56
C LEU A 199 17.39 19.91 -0.31
N VAL A 200 17.04 19.56 0.93
CA VAL A 200 15.68 19.79 1.41
C VAL A 200 15.42 21.29 1.27
N ASN A 201 14.47 21.66 0.42
CA ASN A 201 14.21 23.06 0.10
C ASN A 201 13.35 23.67 1.20
N VAL A 202 13.96 24.37 2.15
CA VAL A 202 13.23 25.18 3.12
C VAL A 202 12.74 26.43 2.39
N THR A 203 11.42 26.60 2.26
CA THR A 203 10.87 27.79 1.58
C THR A 203 11.05 29.04 2.44
N VAL A 204 11.20 30.21 1.78
CA VAL A 204 11.33 31.49 2.49
C VAL A 204 10.10 31.80 3.35
N ARG A 205 8.93 31.28 2.95
CA ARG A 205 7.67 31.48 3.68
C ARG A 205 7.67 30.80 5.05
N ALA A 206 8.29 29.62 5.17
CA ALA A 206 8.37 28.88 6.45
C ALA A 206 8.99 29.73 7.58
N ALA A 207 9.78 30.75 7.25
CA ALA A 207 10.36 31.67 8.22
C ALA A 207 9.32 32.51 9.00
N PHE A 208 8.09 32.70 8.51
CA PHE A 208 7.05 33.45 9.23
C PHE A 208 6.40 32.67 10.40
N GLU A 209 6.72 31.38 10.51
CA GLU A 209 6.24 30.49 11.57
C GLU A 209 7.37 30.08 12.53
N ALA A 210 8.63 30.14 12.07
CA ALA A 210 9.80 29.66 12.81
C ALA A 210 10.28 30.54 13.99
N PHE A 211 9.59 31.64 14.33
CA PHE A 211 9.99 32.52 15.44
C PHE A 211 8.82 32.85 16.37
N PRO A 212 9.05 32.85 17.70
CA PRO A 212 8.03 33.25 18.67
C PRO A 212 7.71 34.75 18.56
N VAL A 213 6.43 35.10 18.70
CA VAL A 213 5.94 36.49 18.64
C VAL A 213 6.06 37.18 20.00
N ALA A 214 5.76 36.45 21.08
CA ALA A 214 5.92 36.93 22.45
C ALA A 214 7.37 36.74 22.96
N THR A 215 7.85 37.69 23.76
CA THR A 215 9.15 37.57 24.46
C THR A 215 9.11 36.58 25.64
N MET A 216 7.92 36.24 26.11
CA MET A 216 7.67 35.30 27.20
C MET A 216 7.63 33.87 26.65
N GLN A 217 8.07 32.89 27.43
CA GLN A 217 8.16 31.49 26.99
C GLN A 217 7.52 30.53 27.99
N GLY A 218 7.08 29.36 27.50
CA GLY A 218 6.60 28.26 28.32
C GLY A 218 5.59 28.66 29.38
N SER A 219 5.83 28.21 30.61
CA SER A 219 4.98 28.48 31.78
C SER A 219 4.70 29.98 32.03
N SER A 220 5.64 30.87 31.70
CA SER A 220 5.47 32.31 31.92
C SER A 220 4.43 32.92 30.98
N LEU A 221 4.38 32.46 29.72
CA LEU A 221 3.40 32.88 28.73
C LEU A 221 2.03 32.30 29.06
N SER A 222 1.96 31.03 29.46
CA SER A 222 0.72 30.40 29.94
C SER A 222 0.14 31.15 31.15
N ALA A 223 0.97 31.47 32.15
CA ALA A 223 0.52 32.24 33.31
C ALA A 223 0.10 33.69 32.97
N ALA A 224 0.66 34.28 31.90
CA ALA A 224 0.22 35.58 31.41
C ALA A 224 -1.13 35.48 30.69
N ARG A 225 -1.33 34.45 29.87
CA ARG A 225 -2.60 34.17 29.18
C ARG A 225 -3.73 33.90 30.16
N GLU A 226 -3.50 33.08 31.18
CA GLU A 226 -4.48 32.82 32.25
C GLU A 226 -4.87 34.12 32.99
N ARG A 227 -3.87 34.94 33.35
CA ARG A 227 -4.13 36.23 34.00
C ARG A 227 -4.96 37.16 33.11
N LEU A 228 -4.65 37.24 31.83
CA LEU A 228 -5.45 38.04 30.89
C LEU A 228 -6.88 37.51 30.81
N ASN A 229 -7.06 36.19 30.68
CA ASN A 229 -8.37 35.56 30.58
C ASN A 229 -9.23 35.74 31.85
N ALA A 230 -8.61 35.86 33.02
CA ALA A 230 -9.30 36.17 34.28
C ALA A 230 -9.82 37.62 34.37
N VAL A 231 -9.31 38.54 33.55
CA VAL A 231 -9.70 39.96 33.54
C VAL A 231 -10.64 40.24 32.36
N PRO A 232 -11.90 40.69 32.61
CA PRO A 232 -12.83 41.06 31.54
C PRO A 232 -12.24 42.13 30.61
N LEU A 233 -12.51 42.03 29.30
CA LEU A 233 -11.96 42.94 28.28
C LEU A 233 -12.21 44.44 28.57
N THR A 234 -13.35 44.77 29.19
CA THR A 234 -13.70 46.14 29.60
C THR A 234 -12.74 46.72 30.64
N ASN A 235 -12.11 45.86 31.44
CA ASN A 235 -11.21 46.22 32.53
C ASN A 235 -9.74 46.15 32.11
N ARG A 236 -9.44 45.63 30.91
CA ARG A 236 -8.06 45.51 30.41
C ARG A 236 -7.51 46.85 29.92
N GLY A 237 -6.36 47.26 30.45
CA GLY A 237 -5.63 48.46 30.02
C GLY A 237 -4.92 48.29 28.67
N ALA A 238 -4.30 49.37 28.17
CA ALA A 238 -3.57 49.37 26.88
C ALA A 238 -2.50 48.27 26.82
N SER A 239 -1.66 48.17 27.85
CA SER A 239 -0.56 47.19 27.89
C SER A 239 -1.07 45.74 27.87
N GLU A 240 -2.19 45.47 28.55
CA GLU A 240 -2.80 44.14 28.62
C GLU A 240 -3.43 43.75 27.28
N ARG A 241 -4.03 44.70 26.56
CA ARG A 241 -4.58 44.44 25.21
C ARG A 241 -3.49 44.23 24.16
N VAL A 242 -2.38 44.96 24.25
CA VAL A 242 -1.21 44.72 23.38
C VAL A 242 -0.61 43.34 23.67
N LEU A 243 -0.43 42.97 24.94
CA LEU A 243 0.04 41.64 25.31
C LEU A 243 -0.93 40.54 24.85
N ALA A 244 -2.25 40.79 24.93
CA ALA A 244 -3.24 39.85 24.41
C ALA A 244 -3.11 39.64 22.89
N ALA A 245 -2.78 40.68 22.12
CA ALA A 245 -2.55 40.55 20.69
C ALA A 245 -1.28 39.74 20.35
N GLU A 246 -0.20 39.93 21.12
CA GLU A 246 1.03 39.13 20.96
C GLU A 246 0.77 37.64 21.28
N ILE A 247 0.11 37.36 22.41
CA ILE A 247 -0.20 35.97 22.82
C ILE A 247 -1.17 35.31 21.83
N ALA A 248 -2.17 36.06 21.33
CA ALA A 248 -3.16 35.51 20.42
C ALA A 248 -2.53 35.00 19.12
N LEU A 249 -1.53 35.69 18.57
CA LEU A 249 -0.88 35.23 17.34
C LEU A 249 -0.08 33.93 17.53
N ASP A 250 0.52 33.74 18.70
CA ASP A 250 1.27 32.51 19.05
C ASP A 250 0.35 31.34 19.43
N ARG A 251 -0.83 31.60 20.01
CA ARG A 251 -1.65 30.55 20.65
C ARG A 251 -3.05 30.38 20.08
N ASP A 252 -3.70 31.48 19.71
CA ASP A 252 -5.12 31.52 19.34
C ASP A 252 -5.35 31.67 17.82
N GLY A 253 -4.28 31.97 17.07
CA GLY A 253 -4.28 32.06 15.61
C GLY A 253 -4.52 33.47 15.07
N MET A 254 -4.43 33.61 13.74
CA MET A 254 -4.41 34.92 13.08
C MET A 254 -5.71 35.72 13.27
N ALA A 255 -6.88 35.06 13.25
CA ALA A 255 -8.17 35.73 13.43
C ALA A 255 -8.31 36.37 14.82
N ALA A 256 -7.91 35.64 15.87
CA ALA A 256 -7.91 36.15 17.24
C ALA A 256 -6.91 37.30 17.41
N ALA A 257 -5.73 37.20 16.79
CA ALA A 257 -4.73 38.26 16.80
C ALA A 257 -5.24 39.54 16.11
N ILE A 258 -5.88 39.45 14.94
CA ILE A 258 -6.48 40.60 14.25
C ILE A 258 -7.51 41.30 15.13
N GLU A 259 -8.38 40.53 15.79
CA GLU A 259 -9.39 41.09 16.68
C GLU A 259 -8.76 41.75 17.93
N ALA A 260 -7.76 41.11 18.53
CA ALA A 260 -7.02 41.68 19.66
C ALA A 260 -6.27 42.98 19.27
N VAL A 261 -5.68 43.03 18.07
CA VAL A 261 -5.08 44.24 17.51
C VAL A 261 -6.12 45.35 17.39
N ARG A 262 -7.28 45.05 16.81
CA ARG A 262 -8.38 46.02 16.66
C ARG A 262 -8.85 46.57 18.01
N GLN A 263 -8.90 45.73 19.04
CA GLN A 263 -9.28 46.15 20.41
C GLN A 263 -8.21 46.99 21.10
N ALA A 264 -6.93 46.70 20.88
CA ALA A 264 -5.81 47.46 21.42
C ALA A 264 -5.74 48.86 20.78
N ARG A 265 -5.96 48.96 19.45
CA ARG A 265 -5.97 50.23 18.69
C ARG A 265 -7.04 51.23 19.13
N GLN A 266 -8.06 50.81 19.89
CA GLN A 266 -9.11 51.68 20.43
C GLN A 266 -8.67 52.50 21.66
N LEU A 267 -7.54 52.14 22.27
CA LEU A 267 -6.98 52.85 23.43
C LEU A 267 -5.81 53.75 23.03
N PRO A 268 -5.53 54.83 23.77
CA PRO A 268 -4.29 55.58 23.59
C PRO A 268 -3.09 54.69 23.97
N LEU A 269 -2.20 54.45 23.01
CA LEU A 269 -0.99 53.64 23.19
C LEU A 269 0.23 54.52 23.44
N SER A 270 1.10 54.09 24.35
CA SER A 270 2.46 54.63 24.45
C SER A 270 3.28 54.27 23.21
N VAL A 271 4.44 54.94 23.04
CA VAL A 271 5.34 54.70 21.91
C VAL A 271 5.84 53.24 21.85
N SER A 272 6.05 52.61 23.00
CA SER A 272 6.48 51.21 23.07
C SER A 272 5.32 50.25 22.76
N GLU A 273 4.12 50.52 23.28
CA GLU A 273 2.93 49.73 22.98
C GLU A 273 2.53 49.79 21.50
N ASP A 274 2.61 50.98 20.88
CA ASP A 274 2.37 51.17 19.45
C ASP A 274 3.36 50.34 18.60
N ALA A 275 4.65 50.36 18.97
CA ALA A 275 5.67 49.60 18.26
C ALA A 275 5.46 48.09 18.36
N ARG A 276 5.14 47.58 19.55
CA ARG A 276 4.83 46.16 19.78
C ARG A 276 3.58 45.72 19.01
N LEU A 277 2.54 46.57 19.00
CA LEU A 277 1.33 46.26 18.25
C LEU A 277 1.56 46.29 16.72
N THR A 278 2.36 47.25 16.23
CA THR A 278 2.77 47.29 14.82
C THR A 278 3.63 46.10 14.43
N PHE A 279 4.42 45.54 15.35
CA PHE A 279 5.14 44.29 15.11
C PHE A 279 4.19 43.10 14.89
N VAL A 280 3.13 42.98 15.69
CA VAL A 280 2.08 41.95 15.49
C VAL A 280 1.36 42.16 14.15
N GLU A 281 1.00 43.40 13.81
CA GLU A 281 0.42 43.74 12.49
C GLU A 281 1.34 43.35 11.32
N ALA A 282 2.65 43.53 11.47
CA ALA A 282 3.65 43.16 10.46
C ALA A 282 3.69 41.65 10.24
N LEU A 283 3.65 40.85 11.31
CA LEU A 283 3.59 39.39 11.24
C LEU A 283 2.29 38.90 10.58
N ILE A 284 1.15 39.49 10.94
CA ILE A 284 -0.15 39.20 10.30
C ILE A 284 -0.10 39.52 8.80
N ALA A 285 0.50 40.66 8.42
CA ALA A 285 0.66 41.00 7.00
C ALA A 285 1.58 40.00 6.27
N GLY A 286 2.65 39.54 6.91
CA GLY A 286 3.57 38.53 6.37
C GLY A 286 2.88 37.20 6.11
N ARG A 287 2.20 36.63 7.12
CA ARG A 287 1.45 35.37 6.99
C ARG A 287 0.33 35.45 5.96
N ALA A 288 -0.27 36.63 5.77
CA ALA A 288 -1.29 36.86 4.76
C ALA A 288 -0.73 37.18 3.35
N GLY A 289 0.56 36.94 3.09
CA GLY A 289 1.19 37.17 1.78
C GLY A 289 1.40 38.63 1.39
N ARG A 290 1.11 39.60 2.28
CA ARG A 290 1.28 41.04 2.02
C ARG A 290 2.69 41.48 2.38
N TYR A 291 3.69 40.86 1.75
CA TYR A 291 5.11 40.98 2.13
C TYR A 291 5.66 42.42 2.08
N GLY A 292 5.28 43.20 1.06
CA GLY A 292 5.68 44.61 0.97
C GLY A 292 5.07 45.51 2.06
N GLU A 293 3.88 45.16 2.55
CA GLU A 293 3.29 45.81 3.72
C GLU A 293 4.01 45.38 5.00
N ALA A 294 4.22 44.07 5.18
CA ALA A 294 4.93 43.50 6.32
C ALA A 294 6.31 44.14 6.52
N ALA A 295 7.12 44.23 5.45
CA ALA A 295 8.44 44.85 5.47
C ALA A 295 8.39 46.31 6.00
N ARG A 296 7.44 47.13 5.50
CA ARG A 296 7.28 48.52 5.96
C ARG A 296 6.88 48.60 7.43
N LEU A 297 6.01 47.70 7.89
CA LEU A 297 5.56 47.66 9.28
C LEU A 297 6.69 47.22 10.21
N PHE A 298 7.48 46.20 9.85
CA PHE A 298 8.68 45.81 10.60
C PHE A 298 9.68 46.96 10.72
N ASP A 299 9.96 47.68 9.63
CA ASP A 299 10.88 48.81 9.64
C ASP A 299 10.39 49.96 10.55
N LYS A 300 9.07 50.16 10.61
CA LYS A 300 8.45 51.16 11.49
C LYS A 300 8.57 50.78 12.97
N ALA A 301 8.34 49.50 13.29
CA ALA A 301 8.36 49.00 14.67
C ALA A 301 9.79 48.86 15.22
N ARG A 302 10.70 48.29 14.44
CA ARG A 302 12.05 47.85 14.86
C ARG A 302 12.82 48.86 15.72
N PRO A 303 12.92 50.18 15.40
CA PRO A 303 13.72 51.13 16.18
C PRO A 303 13.21 51.36 17.62
N ARG A 304 11.98 50.91 17.91
CA ARG A 304 11.29 51.09 19.20
C ARG A 304 11.06 49.76 19.92
N LEU A 305 11.49 48.64 19.34
CA LEU A 305 11.53 47.32 19.97
C LEU A 305 12.88 47.12 20.65
N SER A 306 12.97 46.15 21.55
CA SER A 306 14.21 45.78 22.23
C SER A 306 14.35 44.26 22.38
N GLY A 307 15.56 43.78 22.66
CA GLY A 307 15.83 42.36 22.87
C GLY A 307 15.46 41.49 21.67
N GLU A 308 14.81 40.36 21.95
CA GLU A 308 14.42 39.37 20.94
C GLU A 308 13.41 39.91 19.93
N GLN A 309 12.44 40.73 20.34
CA GLN A 309 11.47 41.32 19.39
C GLN A 309 12.12 42.18 18.32
N ALA A 310 13.16 42.95 18.68
CA ALA A 310 13.90 43.74 17.70
C ALA A 310 14.67 42.86 16.71
N MET A 311 15.19 41.72 17.18
CA MET A 311 15.87 40.73 16.34
C MET A 311 14.88 39.98 15.45
N THR A 312 13.76 39.49 15.98
CA THR A 312 12.69 38.87 15.19
C THR A 312 12.22 39.82 14.08
N ALA A 313 11.95 41.09 14.40
CA ALA A 313 11.58 42.09 13.39
C ALA A 313 12.66 42.30 12.32
N THR A 314 13.95 42.13 12.67
CA THR A 314 15.06 42.27 11.71
C THR A 314 15.09 41.11 10.72
N TYR A 315 15.01 39.86 11.20
CA TYR A 315 14.97 38.68 10.33
C TYR A 315 13.66 38.59 9.54
N GLN A 316 12.51 38.85 10.16
CA GLN A 316 11.22 38.85 9.47
C GLN A 316 11.13 39.94 8.39
N SER A 317 11.72 41.13 8.62
CA SER A 317 11.83 42.16 7.56
C SER A 317 12.70 41.69 6.40
N TYR A 318 13.80 40.97 6.67
CA TYR A 318 14.64 40.38 5.63
C TYR A 318 13.85 39.38 4.76
N PHE A 319 13.11 38.44 5.36
CA PHE A 319 12.29 37.47 4.63
C PHE A 319 11.13 38.15 3.88
N ALA A 320 10.43 39.10 4.52
CA ALA A 320 9.36 39.86 3.88
C ALA A 320 9.85 40.65 2.66
N ARG A 321 11.04 41.26 2.72
CA ARG A 321 11.60 41.96 1.56
C ARG A 321 12.03 40.99 0.46
N SER A 322 12.63 39.86 0.83
CA SER A 322 13.04 38.81 -0.12
C SER A 322 11.83 38.25 -0.87
N LEU A 323 10.69 38.08 -0.21
CA LEU A 323 9.45 37.61 -0.84
C LEU A 323 8.68 38.71 -1.58
N ALA A 324 8.81 39.98 -1.16
CA ALA A 324 8.21 41.10 -1.87
C ALA A 324 8.92 41.41 -3.19
N ASP A 325 10.23 41.17 -3.25
CA ASP A 325 11.06 41.29 -4.45
C ASP A 325 12.14 40.20 -4.47
N PRO A 326 11.83 39.01 -5.04
CA PRO A 326 12.77 37.90 -5.14
C PRO A 326 14.02 38.20 -5.99
N THR A 327 14.02 39.32 -6.72
CA THR A 327 15.14 39.71 -7.58
C THR A 327 16.19 40.53 -6.82
N LEU A 328 15.85 40.98 -5.61
CA LEU A 328 16.68 41.83 -4.79
C LEU A 328 17.59 41.00 -3.87
N ALA A 329 18.88 40.92 -4.20
CA ALA A 329 19.89 40.33 -3.32
C ALA A 329 20.12 41.21 -2.09
N LEU A 330 19.50 40.84 -0.95
CA LEU A 330 19.61 41.57 0.30
C LEU A 330 20.85 41.13 1.11
N PRO A 331 21.53 42.07 1.80
CA PRO A 331 22.60 41.70 2.72
C PRO A 331 22.01 40.90 3.89
N ARG A 332 22.65 39.78 4.24
CA ARG A 332 22.26 38.97 5.42
C ARG A 332 22.26 39.84 6.69
N PRO A 333 21.27 39.69 7.58
CA PRO A 333 21.29 40.35 8.89
C PRO A 333 22.59 40.05 9.65
N PRO A 334 23.14 41.00 10.44
CA PRO A 334 24.33 40.75 11.23
C PRO A 334 24.09 39.64 12.26
N LEU A 335 24.94 38.61 12.27
CA LEU A 335 24.88 37.53 13.25
C LEU A 335 25.38 38.01 14.63
N ASP A 336 24.47 38.04 15.60
CA ASP A 336 24.79 38.17 17.02
C ASP A 336 24.73 36.81 17.70
N ARG A 337 25.90 36.18 17.88
CA ARG A 337 26.05 34.87 18.53
C ARG A 337 25.60 34.84 20.00
N SER A 338 25.39 36.01 20.63
CA SER A 338 24.87 36.10 21.98
C SER A 338 23.34 36.08 22.05
N ASN A 339 22.66 36.18 20.90
CA ASN A 339 21.22 36.21 20.78
C ASN A 339 20.69 34.97 20.05
N ARG A 340 19.85 34.17 20.71
CA ARG A 340 19.33 32.92 20.15
C ARG A 340 18.46 33.11 18.90
N ILE A 341 17.71 34.22 18.80
CA ILE A 341 16.88 34.54 17.63
C ILE A 341 17.79 34.85 16.43
N SER A 342 18.92 35.53 16.67
CA SER A 342 19.89 35.78 15.61
C SER A 342 20.56 34.50 15.14
N VAL A 343 20.89 33.58 16.06
CA VAL A 343 21.41 32.25 15.70
C VAL A 343 20.37 31.44 14.91
N ALA A 344 19.12 31.37 15.40
CA ALA A 344 18.06 30.63 14.72
C ALA A 344 17.76 31.22 13.33
N GLY A 345 17.71 32.54 13.21
CA GLY A 345 17.47 33.21 11.94
C GLY A 345 18.62 33.07 10.96
N ASP A 346 19.87 33.09 11.43
CA ASP A 346 21.03 32.78 10.59
C ASP A 346 21.04 31.31 10.16
N ALA A 347 20.66 30.39 11.04
CA ALA A 347 20.49 28.98 10.70
C ALA A 347 19.38 28.76 9.66
N LEU A 348 18.22 29.43 9.77
CA LEU A 348 17.16 29.39 8.74
C LEU A 348 17.63 29.95 7.41
N ILE A 349 18.30 31.12 7.41
CA ILE A 349 18.89 31.67 6.18
C ILE A 349 19.91 30.68 5.61
N THR A 350 20.71 30.03 6.44
CA THR A 350 21.67 29.00 6.03
C THR A 350 20.97 27.75 5.49
N ALA A 351 19.82 27.35 6.05
CA ALA A 351 19.05 26.21 5.55
C ALA A 351 18.43 26.51 4.18
N ILE A 352 17.85 27.70 4.02
CA ILE A 352 17.23 28.18 2.78
C ILE A 352 18.31 28.39 1.71
N VAL A 353 19.35 29.15 2.03
CA VAL A 353 20.35 29.57 1.07
C VAL A 353 21.35 28.44 0.85
N ASP A 354 21.99 27.92 1.91
CA ASP A 354 23.11 26.97 1.88
C ASP A 354 22.68 25.49 1.90
N SER A 355 22.30 24.93 3.06
CA SER A 355 21.72 23.58 3.20
C SER A 355 21.26 23.32 4.64
N PRO A 356 20.33 22.37 4.88
CA PRO A 356 19.98 21.93 6.23
C PRO A 356 21.19 21.47 7.05
N ARG A 357 22.14 20.75 6.44
CA ARG A 357 23.35 20.27 7.11
C ARG A 357 24.30 21.42 7.48
N ALA A 358 24.45 22.42 6.60
CA ALA A 358 25.21 23.63 6.94
C ALA A 358 24.55 24.43 8.06
N ALA A 359 23.21 24.51 8.06
CA ALA A 359 22.46 25.11 9.15
C ALA A 359 22.67 24.35 10.46
N LEU A 360 22.68 23.01 10.40
CA LEU A 360 22.94 22.15 11.55
C LEU A 360 24.34 22.39 12.14
N GLU A 361 25.38 22.47 11.30
CA GLU A 361 26.73 22.77 11.77
C GLU A 361 26.84 24.19 12.34
N ALA A 362 26.15 25.17 11.75
CA ALA A 362 26.11 26.54 12.26
C ALA A 362 25.45 26.62 13.64
N ILE A 363 24.31 25.95 13.84
CA ILE A 363 23.59 25.96 15.12
C ILE A 363 24.30 25.12 16.20
N LYS A 364 24.98 24.02 15.82
CA LYS A 364 25.83 23.22 16.72
C LYS A 364 26.87 24.08 17.44
N LEU A 365 27.46 25.07 16.76
CA LEU A 365 28.44 25.99 17.36
C LEU A 365 27.86 26.87 18.47
N ALA A 366 26.55 27.12 18.45
CA ALA A 366 25.85 27.92 19.46
C ALA A 366 25.29 27.08 20.61
N GLU A 367 25.19 25.75 20.44
CA GLU A 367 24.64 24.83 21.44
C GLU A 367 25.24 24.99 22.84
N PRO A 368 26.57 25.11 23.04
CA PRO A 368 27.12 25.23 24.39
C PRO A 368 26.61 26.47 25.14
N ARG A 369 26.24 27.53 24.41
CA ARG A 369 25.75 28.79 24.99
C ARG A 369 24.27 28.72 25.35
N PHE A 370 23.47 28.01 24.55
CA PHE A 370 22.02 27.89 24.65
C PHE A 370 21.56 26.49 25.06
N ARG A 371 22.46 25.68 25.64
CA ARG A 371 22.19 24.31 26.08
C ARG A 371 20.98 24.19 27.00
N ASN A 372 20.76 25.21 27.85
CA ASN A 372 19.69 25.24 28.85
C ASN A 372 18.48 26.07 28.40
N ASP A 373 18.32 26.31 27.10
CA ASP A 373 17.15 26.99 26.52
C ASP A 373 16.30 25.96 25.76
N ALA A 374 15.06 25.74 26.21
CA ALA A 374 14.20 24.68 25.68
C ALA A 374 13.83 24.89 24.20
N LEU A 375 13.48 26.13 23.82
CA LEU A 375 13.10 26.45 22.44
C LEU A 375 14.30 26.40 21.51
N PHE A 376 15.49 26.79 21.97
CA PHE A 376 16.71 26.59 21.19
C PHE A 376 16.96 25.10 20.94
N GLN A 377 16.79 24.24 21.95
CA GLN A 377 16.96 22.80 21.78
C GLN A 377 15.88 22.19 20.86
N ALA A 378 14.63 22.66 20.94
CA ALA A 378 13.57 22.24 20.03
C ALA A 378 13.88 22.64 18.58
N PHE A 379 14.25 23.90 18.35
CA PHE A 379 14.66 24.37 17.02
C PHE A 379 15.92 23.66 16.51
N PHE A 380 16.89 23.38 17.40
CA PHE A 380 18.07 22.58 17.07
C PHE A 380 17.70 21.15 16.64
N ALA A 381 16.73 20.53 17.30
CA ALA A 381 16.19 19.24 16.90
C ALA A 381 15.49 19.30 15.54
N GLN A 382 14.67 20.33 15.26
CA GLN A 382 14.02 20.49 13.96
C GLN A 382 15.04 20.61 12.81
N ILE A 383 16.10 21.41 12.99
CA ILE A 383 17.18 21.52 12.00
C ILE A 383 17.90 20.17 11.83
N ALA A 384 18.10 19.41 12.91
CA ALA A 384 18.68 18.07 12.84
C ALA A 384 17.78 17.07 12.11
N LEU A 385 16.45 17.12 12.31
CA LEU A 385 15.48 16.31 11.58
C LEU A 385 15.50 16.60 10.08
N ILE A 386 15.48 17.88 9.69
CA ILE A 386 15.53 18.30 8.28
C ILE A 386 16.89 17.95 7.64
N ALA A 387 17.96 17.86 8.44
CA ALA A 387 19.28 17.42 8.00
C ALA A 387 19.49 15.89 8.09
N SER A 388 18.46 15.13 8.49
CA SER A 388 18.50 13.68 8.70
C SER A 388 19.57 13.22 9.72
N ASP A 389 19.98 14.08 10.66
CA ASP A 389 20.86 13.75 11.79
C ASP A 389 20.00 13.34 12.99
N TYR A 390 19.42 12.13 12.91
CA TYR A 390 18.44 11.63 13.87
C TYR A 390 19.01 11.45 15.28
N ASP A 391 20.31 11.15 15.42
CA ASP A 391 21.00 11.05 16.71
C ASP A 391 21.06 12.41 17.41
N THR A 392 21.45 13.46 16.68
CA THR A 392 21.45 14.82 17.20
C THR A 392 20.03 15.28 17.50
N ALA A 393 19.07 14.98 16.63
CA ALA A 393 17.66 15.29 16.83
C ALA A 393 17.15 14.69 18.15
N LYS A 394 17.40 13.39 18.38
CA LYS A 394 17.00 12.69 19.62
C LYS A 394 17.56 13.39 20.86
N ILE A 395 18.86 13.66 20.88
CA ILE A 395 19.53 14.31 22.04
C ILE A 395 18.93 15.69 22.31
N ALA A 396 18.67 16.46 21.26
CA ALA A 396 18.10 17.79 21.36
C ALA A 396 16.62 17.75 21.82
N VAL A 397 15.81 16.82 21.31
CA VAL A 397 14.42 16.59 21.75
C VAL A 397 14.35 16.21 23.23
N ASP A 398 15.17 15.25 23.66
CA ASP A 398 15.20 14.78 25.05
C ASP A 398 15.60 15.94 25.99
N ARG A 399 16.54 16.78 25.55
CA ARG A 399 16.95 17.96 26.32
C ARG A 399 15.89 19.04 26.36
N ALA A 400 15.26 19.37 25.23
CA ALA A 400 14.17 20.34 25.16
C ALA A 400 13.04 19.92 26.11
N SER A 401 12.66 18.64 26.06
CA SER A 401 11.64 18.03 26.93
C SER A 401 12.00 18.08 28.41
N ALA A 402 13.28 17.88 28.76
CA ALA A 402 13.73 17.97 30.15
C ALA A 402 13.73 19.40 30.70
N LEU A 403 13.90 20.40 29.83
CA LEU A 403 13.93 21.82 30.20
C LEU A 403 12.53 22.42 30.35
N ASP A 404 11.63 22.16 29.40
CA ASP A 404 10.24 22.61 29.46
C ASP A 404 9.28 21.61 28.76
N PRO A 405 8.79 20.58 29.48
CA PRO A 405 7.92 19.57 28.88
C PRO A 405 6.50 20.08 28.54
N GLY A 406 6.14 21.29 28.98
CA GLY A 406 4.82 21.88 28.80
C GLY A 406 4.79 23.01 27.77
N ASP A 407 5.86 23.23 27.02
CA ASP A 407 5.86 24.18 25.90
C ASP A 407 5.36 23.50 24.62
N PRO A 408 4.42 24.10 23.86
CA PRO A 408 3.84 23.46 22.68
C PRO A 408 4.86 23.21 21.57
N GLU A 409 5.91 24.01 21.44
CA GLU A 409 6.93 23.81 20.41
C GLU A 409 7.80 22.60 20.73
N VAL A 410 8.12 22.42 22.02
CA VAL A 410 8.83 21.24 22.53
C VAL A 410 7.98 19.99 22.33
N LEU A 411 6.70 20.05 22.68
CA LEU A 411 5.74 18.96 22.48
C LEU A 411 5.59 18.61 20.99
N SER A 412 5.39 19.61 20.12
CA SER A 412 5.28 19.41 18.67
C SER A 412 6.55 18.79 18.10
N THR A 413 7.73 19.30 18.46
CA THR A 413 9.00 18.76 17.96
C THR A 413 9.22 17.32 18.44
N ARG A 414 8.85 17.01 19.69
CA ARG A 414 8.90 15.63 20.20
C ARG A 414 7.91 14.73 19.48
N SER A 415 6.71 15.25 19.20
CA SER A 415 5.69 14.56 18.41
C SER A 415 6.22 14.22 17.02
N ASP A 416 6.81 15.18 16.31
CA ASP A 416 7.35 14.99 14.96
C ASP A 416 8.50 13.96 14.96
N TYR A 417 9.40 14.00 15.96
CA TYR A 417 10.44 12.98 16.14
C TYR A 417 9.83 11.60 16.42
N LYS A 418 8.82 11.52 17.28
CA LYS A 418 8.17 10.25 17.61
C LYS A 418 7.46 9.66 16.40
N ALA A 419 6.77 10.45 15.60
CA ALA A 419 6.07 9.97 14.42
C ALA A 419 7.03 9.58 13.29
N GLY A 420 7.95 10.47 12.92
CA GLY A 420 8.78 10.30 11.73
C GLY A 420 10.06 9.49 11.92
N VAL A 421 10.55 9.34 13.16
CA VAL A 421 11.84 8.68 13.44
C VAL A 421 11.70 7.49 14.38
N ALA A 422 11.05 7.68 15.53
CA ALA A 422 10.85 6.58 16.48
C ALA A 422 9.65 5.69 16.14
N PHE A 423 8.78 6.15 15.24
CA PHE A 423 7.50 5.56 14.85
C PHE A 423 6.59 5.20 16.06
N ASP A 424 6.67 5.99 17.13
CA ASP A 424 5.77 5.96 18.28
C ASP A 424 4.55 6.85 17.97
N LEU A 425 3.64 6.35 17.13
CA LEU A 425 2.47 7.10 16.65
C LEU A 425 1.50 7.47 17.79
N GLU A 426 1.34 6.61 18.79
CA GLU A 426 0.53 6.90 19.98
C GLU A 426 1.12 8.01 20.84
N GLY A 427 2.42 7.92 21.13
CA GLY A 427 3.13 8.94 21.88
C GLY A 427 3.23 10.26 21.11
N ALA A 428 3.32 10.21 19.77
CA ALA A 428 3.27 11.38 18.91
C ALA A 428 1.89 12.04 18.98
N ARG A 429 0.81 11.27 18.78
CA ARG A 429 -0.56 11.75 18.90
C ARG A 429 -0.81 12.46 20.24
N ALA A 430 -0.41 11.83 21.36
CA ALA A 430 -0.59 12.40 22.68
C ALA A 430 0.16 13.72 22.87
N ASP A 431 1.38 13.83 22.33
CA ASP A 431 2.18 15.05 22.37
C ASP A 431 1.57 16.15 21.47
N ALA A 432 1.08 15.80 20.29
CA ALA A 432 0.39 16.72 19.39
C ALA A 432 -0.92 17.24 19.99
N GLU A 433 -1.74 16.40 20.61
CA GLU A 433 -2.95 16.81 21.33
C GLU A 433 -2.63 17.77 22.48
N ALA A 434 -1.57 17.49 23.25
CA ALA A 434 -1.12 18.37 24.32
C ALA A 434 -0.61 19.71 23.79
N ALA A 435 0.13 19.72 22.67
CA ALA A 435 0.56 20.94 22.00
C ALA A 435 -0.63 21.77 21.51
N LEU A 436 -1.61 21.14 20.86
CA LEU A 436 -2.82 21.77 20.34
C LEU A 436 -3.72 22.32 21.45
N ALA A 437 -3.80 21.66 22.61
CA ALA A 437 -4.51 22.19 23.77
C ALA A 437 -3.91 23.53 24.25
N LEU A 438 -2.59 23.71 24.10
CA LEU A 438 -1.86 24.91 24.49
C LEU A 438 -1.83 25.98 23.39
N ALA A 439 -1.83 25.57 22.13
CA ALA A 439 -1.76 26.45 20.96
C ALA A 439 -2.78 26.06 19.86
N PRO A 440 -4.10 26.14 20.13
CA PRO A 440 -5.15 25.66 19.22
C PRO A 440 -5.23 26.43 17.88
N GLY A 441 -4.57 27.58 17.77
CA GLY A 441 -4.53 28.39 16.55
C GLY A 441 -3.32 28.15 15.63
N SER A 442 -2.49 27.15 15.92
CA SER A 442 -1.32 26.80 15.09
C SER A 442 -1.73 25.90 13.91
N SER A 443 -1.75 26.45 12.69
CA SER A 443 -2.01 25.70 11.44
C SER A 443 -1.03 24.54 11.27
N THR A 444 0.25 24.77 11.53
CA THR A 444 1.33 23.78 11.40
C THR A 444 1.13 22.59 12.33
N MET A 445 0.78 22.83 13.60
CA MET A 445 0.50 21.75 14.55
C MET A 445 -0.75 20.94 14.15
N TRP A 446 -1.79 21.60 13.62
CA TRP A 446 -2.96 20.89 13.08
C TRP A 446 -2.61 20.06 11.84
N ASN A 447 -1.74 20.58 10.97
CA ASN A 447 -1.26 19.84 9.80
C ASN A 447 -0.44 18.60 10.22
N ASN A 448 0.51 18.76 11.14
CA ASN A 448 1.32 17.64 11.64
C ASN A 448 0.46 16.62 12.38
N TYR A 449 -0.52 17.08 13.16
CA TYR A 449 -1.51 16.20 13.77
C TYR A 449 -2.32 15.43 12.73
N GLY A 450 -2.71 16.08 11.63
CA GLY A 450 -3.34 15.43 10.48
C GLY A 450 -2.45 14.34 9.88
N LEU A 451 -1.16 14.60 9.65
CA LEU A 451 -0.21 13.60 9.13
C LEU A 451 -0.04 12.40 10.07
N ILE A 452 0.00 12.63 11.39
CA ILE A 452 0.08 11.56 12.39
C ILE A 452 -1.18 10.70 12.37
N LEU A 453 -2.35 11.32 12.22
CA LEU A 453 -3.63 10.61 12.13
C LEU A 453 -3.76 9.85 10.81
N ASP A 454 -3.32 10.43 9.70
CA ASP A 454 -3.28 9.82 8.37
C ASP A 454 -2.36 8.59 8.34
N THR A 455 -1.16 8.71 8.91
CA THR A 455 -0.23 7.57 9.05
C THR A 455 -0.80 6.46 9.95
N ARG A 456 -1.72 6.80 10.87
CA ARG A 456 -2.46 5.82 11.67
C ARG A 456 -3.68 5.26 10.93
N GLY A 457 -4.06 5.70 9.73
CA GLY A 457 -5.34 5.31 9.10
C GLY A 457 -6.58 5.88 9.81
N ALA A 458 -6.42 6.95 10.59
CA ALA A 458 -7.50 7.65 11.28
C ALA A 458 -8.15 8.71 10.37
N ASP A 459 -8.69 8.26 9.23
CA ASP A 459 -9.05 9.11 8.08
C ASP A 459 -9.98 10.28 8.43
N ARG A 460 -10.99 10.06 9.29
CA ARG A 460 -11.98 11.10 9.65
C ARG A 460 -11.32 12.20 10.47
N GLU A 461 -10.54 11.79 11.44
CA GLU A 461 -9.81 12.66 12.34
C GLU A 461 -8.74 13.42 11.56
N ALA A 462 -8.05 12.75 10.62
CA ALA A 462 -7.07 13.35 9.72
C ALA A 462 -7.70 14.43 8.82
N GLU A 463 -8.81 14.12 8.13
CA GLU A 463 -9.52 15.10 7.30
C GLU A 463 -9.91 16.34 8.12
N ALA A 464 -10.43 16.14 9.34
CA ALA A 464 -10.82 17.24 10.23
C ALA A 464 -9.62 18.11 10.65
N ALA A 465 -8.48 17.48 10.96
CA ALA A 465 -7.26 18.19 11.34
C ALA A 465 -6.67 18.99 10.16
N PHE A 466 -6.59 18.39 8.96
CA PHE A 466 -6.13 19.08 7.76
C PHE A 466 -7.05 20.23 7.35
N LEU A 467 -8.37 20.02 7.38
CA LEU A 467 -9.34 21.11 7.14
C LEU A 467 -9.15 22.24 8.15
N LYS A 468 -8.84 21.92 9.42
CA LYS A 468 -8.57 22.94 10.43
C LYS A 468 -7.29 23.71 10.15
N ALA A 469 -6.23 23.04 9.71
CA ALA A 469 -4.98 23.68 9.29
C ALA A 469 -5.22 24.68 8.15
N VAL A 470 -5.94 24.27 7.10
CA VAL A 470 -6.28 25.12 5.94
C VAL A 470 -7.25 26.26 6.31
N GLU A 471 -8.14 26.06 7.28
CA GLU A 471 -8.99 27.13 7.82
C GLU A 471 -8.15 28.22 8.52
N LEU A 472 -7.12 27.80 9.27
CA LEU A 472 -6.26 28.68 10.06
C LEU A 472 -5.25 29.47 9.21
N ASP A 473 -4.64 28.84 8.20
CA ASP A 473 -3.87 29.51 7.14
C ASP A 473 -4.29 29.02 5.74
N PRO A 474 -5.24 29.72 5.07
CA PRO A 474 -5.71 29.35 3.73
C PRO A 474 -4.68 29.50 2.62
N LEU A 475 -3.52 30.10 2.90
CA LEU A 475 -2.47 30.31 1.92
C LEU A 475 -1.30 29.35 2.14
N ASP A 476 -1.24 28.57 3.21
CA ASP A 476 -0.12 27.66 3.46
C ASP A 476 -0.06 26.54 2.40
N PRO A 477 0.95 26.52 1.51
CA PRO A 477 1.04 25.51 0.48
C PRO A 477 1.23 24.10 1.03
N VAL A 478 1.83 23.95 2.23
CA VAL A 478 2.06 22.64 2.86
C VAL A 478 0.72 22.02 3.28
N ALA A 479 -0.07 22.73 4.08
CA ALA A 479 -1.40 22.26 4.48
C ALA A 479 -2.34 22.00 3.29
N LEU A 480 -2.28 22.85 2.25
CA LEU A 480 -3.06 22.65 1.02
C LEU A 480 -2.66 21.37 0.28
N ALA A 481 -1.35 21.12 0.12
CA ALA A 481 -0.85 19.94 -0.58
C ALA A 481 -1.10 18.65 0.21
N ASN A 482 -0.95 18.65 1.54
CA ASN A 482 -1.23 17.48 2.38
C ASN A 482 -2.72 17.12 2.35
N LEU A 483 -3.62 18.11 2.47
CA LEU A 483 -5.06 17.84 2.32
C LEU A 483 -5.41 17.36 0.90
N ALA A 484 -4.73 17.89 -0.12
CA ALA A 484 -4.92 17.41 -1.48
C ALA A 484 -4.45 15.96 -1.65
N LEU A 485 -3.30 15.60 -1.06
CA LEU A 485 -2.77 14.24 -1.05
C LEU A 485 -3.76 13.27 -0.40
N PHE A 486 -4.21 13.60 0.81
CA PHE A 486 -5.26 12.87 1.53
C PHE A 486 -6.50 12.65 0.65
N TYR A 487 -6.94 13.69 -0.08
CA TYR A 487 -8.06 13.55 -1.00
C TYR A 487 -7.76 12.67 -2.22
N LEU A 488 -6.53 12.61 -2.73
CA LEU A 488 -6.18 11.68 -3.80
C LEU A 488 -6.10 10.23 -3.32
N ASP A 489 -5.55 9.98 -2.13
CA ASP A 489 -5.52 8.65 -1.51
C ASP A 489 -6.92 8.05 -1.37
N HIS A 490 -7.91 8.90 -1.14
CA HIS A 490 -9.32 8.52 -1.06
C HIS A 490 -10.12 8.78 -2.36
N GLY A 491 -9.43 8.92 -3.50
CA GLY A 491 -10.04 9.03 -4.84
C GLY A 491 -10.89 10.28 -5.10
N ARG A 492 -10.79 11.33 -4.28
CA ARG A 492 -11.52 12.61 -4.39
C ARG A 492 -10.80 13.60 -5.29
N ILE A 493 -10.55 13.20 -6.54
CA ILE A 493 -9.72 13.93 -7.53
C ILE A 493 -10.14 15.40 -7.67
N GLU A 494 -11.43 15.70 -7.80
CA GLU A 494 -11.91 17.07 -8.02
C GLU A 494 -11.69 17.99 -6.81
N LYS A 495 -11.80 17.47 -5.58
CA LYS A 495 -11.47 18.25 -4.37
C LYS A 495 -9.98 18.52 -4.28
N ALA A 496 -9.16 17.49 -4.56
CA ALA A 496 -7.71 17.61 -4.56
C ALA A 496 -7.23 18.64 -5.59
N ARG A 497 -7.76 18.59 -6.82
CA ARG A 497 -7.39 19.52 -7.91
C ARG A 497 -7.48 20.99 -7.48
N ALA A 498 -8.59 21.40 -6.87
CA ALA A 498 -8.77 22.78 -6.41
C ALA A 498 -7.75 23.21 -5.33
N LEU A 499 -7.27 22.27 -4.50
CA LEU A 499 -6.25 22.53 -3.49
C LEU A 499 -4.84 22.55 -4.08
N ILE A 500 -4.55 21.64 -5.02
CA ILE A 500 -3.29 21.60 -5.79
C ILE A 500 -3.10 22.91 -6.54
N ASP A 501 -4.13 23.36 -7.28
CA ASP A 501 -4.08 24.61 -8.03
C ASP A 501 -3.78 25.80 -7.10
N ARG A 502 -4.42 25.87 -5.93
CA ARG A 502 -4.16 26.92 -4.93
C ARG A 502 -2.75 26.83 -4.35
N ALA A 503 -2.23 25.64 -4.07
CA ALA A 503 -0.87 25.47 -3.56
C ALA A 503 0.17 25.96 -4.59
N LEU A 504 -0.02 25.62 -5.86
CA LEU A 504 0.86 26.03 -6.96
C LEU A 504 0.69 27.51 -7.37
N GLU A 505 -0.48 28.12 -7.13
CA GLU A 505 -0.64 29.58 -7.25
C GLU A 505 0.23 30.33 -6.22
N VAL A 506 0.31 29.81 -4.99
CA VAL A 506 1.15 30.36 -3.92
C VAL A 506 2.63 30.14 -4.22
N ASP A 507 3.01 28.89 -4.53
CA ASP A 507 4.39 28.51 -4.86
C ASP A 507 4.43 27.53 -6.04
N PRO A 508 4.69 28.02 -7.27
CA PRO A 508 4.73 27.20 -8.48
C PRO A 508 5.83 26.13 -8.49
N ALA A 509 6.86 26.28 -7.65
CA ALA A 509 7.98 25.36 -7.56
C ALA A 509 7.87 24.41 -6.35
N PHE A 510 6.73 24.42 -5.65
CA PHE A 510 6.54 23.58 -4.48
C PHE A 510 6.47 22.10 -4.88
N ASP A 511 7.51 21.37 -4.50
CA ASP A 511 7.78 19.99 -4.88
C ASP A 511 6.67 19.03 -4.46
N VAL A 512 6.14 19.17 -3.24
CA VAL A 512 5.04 18.32 -2.74
C VAL A 512 3.78 18.55 -3.58
N ALA A 513 3.40 19.80 -3.88
CA ALA A 513 2.22 20.07 -4.72
C ALA A 513 2.39 19.59 -6.17
N LEU A 514 3.61 19.70 -6.75
CA LEU A 514 3.93 19.13 -8.05
C LEU A 514 3.81 17.61 -8.05
N PHE A 515 4.26 16.94 -6.99
CA PHE A 515 4.09 15.50 -6.81
C PHE A 515 2.62 15.11 -6.66
N VAL A 516 1.84 15.83 -5.83
CA VAL A 516 0.41 15.58 -5.68
C VAL A 516 -0.31 15.77 -7.02
N ARG A 517 0.09 16.75 -7.83
CA ARG A 517 -0.40 16.92 -9.21
C ARG A 517 -0.06 15.73 -10.10
N GLY A 518 1.15 15.17 -9.98
CA GLY A 518 1.52 13.95 -10.69
C GLY A 518 0.62 12.77 -10.32
N ARG A 519 0.34 12.58 -9.03
CA ARG A 519 -0.61 11.56 -8.54
C ARG A 519 -2.03 11.79 -9.06
N GLN A 520 -2.47 13.05 -9.11
CA GLN A 520 -3.77 13.41 -9.69
C GLN A 520 -3.86 12.94 -11.15
N HIS A 521 -2.84 13.26 -11.96
CA HIS A 521 -2.78 12.85 -13.36
C HIS A 521 -2.70 11.32 -13.53
N MET A 522 -1.98 10.61 -12.65
CA MET A 522 -1.99 9.14 -12.65
C MET A 522 -3.40 8.57 -12.44
N LEU A 523 -4.15 9.10 -11.46
CA LEU A 523 -5.52 8.66 -11.17
C LEU A 523 -6.52 9.04 -12.28
N GLU A 524 -6.23 10.09 -13.04
CA GLU A 524 -6.97 10.49 -14.25
C GLU A 524 -6.60 9.62 -15.48
N GLY A 525 -5.52 8.83 -15.38
CA GLY A 525 -4.98 8.03 -16.48
C GLY A 525 -4.08 8.78 -17.44
N ASP A 526 -3.72 10.03 -17.13
CA ASP A 526 -2.81 10.87 -17.93
C ASP A 526 -1.35 10.67 -17.49
N ARG A 527 -0.76 9.58 -17.98
CA ARG A 527 0.63 9.19 -17.63
C ARG A 527 1.67 10.21 -18.11
N GLU A 528 1.45 10.87 -19.23
CA GLU A 528 2.38 11.88 -19.77
C GLU A 528 2.42 13.12 -18.87
N ALA A 529 1.25 13.64 -18.47
CA ALA A 529 1.17 14.76 -17.53
C ALA A 529 1.66 14.39 -16.12
N ALA A 530 1.44 13.13 -15.70
CA ALA A 530 1.99 12.61 -14.45
C ALA A 530 3.52 12.61 -14.46
N LEU A 531 4.12 12.11 -15.54
CA LEU A 531 5.58 12.07 -15.70
C LEU A 531 6.19 13.47 -15.65
N ASP A 532 5.64 14.43 -16.40
CA ASP A 532 6.10 15.83 -16.35
C ASP A 532 6.01 16.39 -14.92
N SER A 533 4.90 16.15 -14.22
CA SER A 533 4.70 16.65 -12.86
C SER A 533 5.68 16.03 -11.84
N PHE A 534 5.93 14.71 -11.90
CA PHE A 534 6.91 14.05 -11.03
C PHE A 534 8.35 14.44 -11.36
N LEU A 535 8.69 14.59 -12.63
CA LEU A 535 10.01 15.11 -13.04
C LEU A 535 10.22 16.53 -12.53
N ARG A 536 9.20 17.39 -12.57
CA ARG A 536 9.26 18.74 -11.99
C ARG A 536 9.41 18.70 -10.48
N ALA A 537 8.66 17.85 -9.78
CA ALA A 537 8.77 17.68 -8.34
C ALA A 537 10.20 17.27 -7.93
N THR A 538 10.75 16.23 -8.58
CA THR A 538 12.10 15.73 -8.30
C THR A 538 13.21 16.67 -8.80
N THR A 539 12.93 17.52 -9.80
CA THR A 539 13.85 18.60 -10.23
C THR A 539 13.87 19.73 -9.19
N ALA A 540 12.70 20.10 -8.66
CA ALA A 540 12.54 21.10 -7.61
C ALA A 540 13.18 20.64 -6.30
N ASN A 541 13.05 19.35 -5.96
CA ASN A 541 13.69 18.72 -4.81
C ASN A 541 14.21 17.31 -5.16
N PRO A 542 15.51 17.18 -5.49
CA PRO A 542 16.12 15.88 -5.82
C PRO A 542 16.18 14.90 -4.64
N GLY A 543 16.04 15.38 -3.40
CA GLY A 543 16.03 14.60 -2.18
C GLY A 543 14.66 14.04 -1.80
N PHE A 544 13.63 14.25 -2.63
CA PHE A 544 12.28 13.80 -2.32
C PHE A 544 12.07 12.31 -2.67
N ALA A 545 12.33 11.43 -1.71
CA ALA A 545 12.26 9.97 -1.88
C ALA A 545 10.89 9.48 -2.39
N ASN A 546 9.78 9.98 -1.85
CA ASN A 546 8.42 9.60 -2.31
C ASN A 546 8.15 10.03 -3.76
N GLY A 547 8.70 11.19 -4.17
CA GLY A 547 8.66 11.61 -5.58
C GLY A 547 9.40 10.65 -6.51
N LEU A 548 10.51 10.08 -6.04
CA LEU A 548 11.27 9.07 -6.79
C LEU A 548 10.59 7.71 -6.81
N LEU A 549 9.94 7.29 -5.72
CA LEU A 549 9.10 6.08 -5.71
C LEU A 549 7.96 6.18 -6.73
N ALA A 550 7.24 7.31 -6.78
CA ALA A 550 6.17 7.49 -7.75
C ALA A 550 6.70 7.55 -9.19
N LEU A 551 7.85 8.19 -9.42
CA LEU A 551 8.51 8.19 -10.71
C LEU A 551 8.91 6.77 -11.14
N GLY A 552 9.48 5.98 -10.22
CA GLY A 552 9.85 4.59 -10.48
C GLY A 552 8.65 3.69 -10.77
N ALA A 553 7.56 3.86 -10.02
CA ALA A 553 6.30 3.16 -10.25
C ALA A 553 5.71 3.50 -11.64
N LEU A 554 5.76 4.76 -12.05
CA LEU A 554 5.29 5.21 -13.37
C LEU A 554 6.15 4.63 -14.50
N HIS A 555 7.48 4.72 -14.40
CA HIS A 555 8.40 4.12 -15.37
C HIS A 555 8.17 2.61 -15.52
N ALA A 556 7.99 1.89 -14.42
CA ALA A 556 7.71 0.47 -14.46
C ALA A 556 6.34 0.16 -15.08
N ALA A 557 5.31 1.00 -14.84
CA ALA A 557 4.02 0.89 -15.50
C ALA A 557 4.07 1.14 -17.02
N ASP A 558 5.07 1.90 -17.49
CA ASP A 558 5.36 2.17 -18.90
C ASP A 558 6.37 1.17 -19.52
N GLY A 559 6.84 0.19 -18.72
CA GLY A 559 7.80 -0.84 -19.15
C GLY A 559 9.26 -0.38 -19.18
N GLU A 560 9.57 0.79 -18.63
CA GLU A 560 10.88 1.40 -18.57
C GLU A 560 11.67 0.93 -17.32
N ILE A 561 11.90 -0.38 -17.24
CA ILE A 561 12.40 -1.08 -16.04
C ILE A 561 13.73 -0.51 -15.52
N ASP A 562 14.67 -0.16 -16.41
CA ASP A 562 15.97 0.41 -16.02
C ASP A 562 15.83 1.78 -15.31
N MET A 563 14.87 2.59 -15.75
CA MET A 563 14.58 3.90 -15.12
C MET A 563 13.82 3.72 -13.82
N ALA A 564 12.94 2.72 -13.75
CA ALA A 564 12.26 2.36 -12.50
C ALA A 564 13.24 1.93 -11.40
N GLU A 565 14.16 1.01 -11.72
CA GLU A 565 15.17 0.55 -10.76
C GLU A 565 16.08 1.71 -10.34
N GLN A 566 16.51 2.56 -11.28
CA GLN A 566 17.29 3.76 -10.96
C GLN A 566 16.55 4.68 -9.97
N ALA A 567 15.25 4.89 -10.16
CA ALA A 567 14.46 5.73 -9.27
C ALA A 567 14.30 5.11 -7.86
N PHE A 568 14.06 3.80 -7.78
CA PHE A 568 13.98 3.08 -6.50
C PHE A 568 15.33 3.02 -5.76
N GLU A 569 16.45 2.80 -6.46
CA GLU A 569 17.80 2.87 -5.90
C GLU A 569 18.11 4.27 -5.34
N ASN A 570 17.68 5.31 -6.05
CA ASN A 570 17.84 6.68 -5.59
C ASN A 570 16.96 7.01 -4.39
N ALA A 571 15.73 6.50 -4.34
CA ALA A 571 14.88 6.60 -3.16
C ALA A 571 15.51 5.89 -1.95
N ASP A 572 16.00 4.67 -2.12
CA ASP A 572 16.64 3.87 -1.05
C ASP A 572 17.90 4.53 -0.51
N ARG A 573 18.68 5.19 -1.37
CA ARG A 573 19.84 5.99 -0.97
C ARG A 573 19.45 7.21 -0.11
N LEU A 574 18.27 7.78 -0.35
CA LEU A 574 17.78 8.98 0.34
C LEU A 574 17.05 8.66 1.64
N ASP A 575 16.32 7.54 1.69
CA ASP A 575 15.73 6.99 2.91
C ASP A 575 16.04 5.49 3.05
N PRO A 576 17.22 5.12 3.58
CA PRO A 576 17.62 3.73 3.73
C PRO A 576 16.86 2.98 4.83
N ASN A 577 16.00 3.67 5.59
CA ASN A 577 15.25 3.07 6.68
C ASN A 577 13.79 2.81 6.31
N ALA A 578 13.30 3.32 5.18
CA ALA A 578 11.93 3.15 4.71
C ALA A 578 11.62 1.68 4.36
N PRO A 579 10.65 1.02 5.02
CA PRO A 579 10.24 -0.34 4.71
C PRO A 579 9.46 -0.47 3.39
N GLU A 580 8.83 0.60 2.91
CA GLU A 580 8.04 0.61 1.68
C GLU A 580 8.93 0.47 0.45
N ILE A 581 10.11 1.10 0.41
CA ILE A 581 11.04 1.07 -0.73
C ILE A 581 11.40 -0.37 -1.14
N PRO A 582 11.84 -1.26 -0.23
CA PRO A 582 12.06 -2.66 -0.60
C PRO A 582 10.77 -3.39 -0.99
N GLN A 583 9.57 -3.00 -0.54
CA GLN A 583 8.33 -3.60 -1.10
C GLN A 583 8.13 -3.23 -2.58
N TYR A 584 8.39 -1.99 -2.98
CA TYR A 584 8.34 -1.58 -4.40
C TYR A 584 9.34 -2.40 -5.24
N ARG A 585 10.54 -2.62 -4.72
CA ARG A 585 11.55 -3.44 -5.41
C ARG A 585 11.19 -4.93 -5.44
N ALA A 586 10.60 -5.46 -4.37
CA ALA A 586 10.09 -6.83 -4.35
C ALA A 586 8.96 -7.05 -5.37
N ALA A 587 8.03 -6.10 -5.47
CA ALA A 587 6.95 -6.13 -6.45
C ALA A 587 7.48 -5.99 -7.91
N LEU A 588 8.50 -5.16 -8.15
CA LEU A 588 9.17 -5.08 -9.46
C LEU A 588 9.90 -6.38 -9.82
N ALA A 589 10.61 -6.98 -8.85
CA ALA A 589 11.29 -8.25 -9.03
C ALA A 589 10.30 -9.41 -9.30
N LEU A 590 9.16 -9.44 -8.61
CA LEU A 590 8.06 -10.35 -8.89
C LEU A 590 7.52 -10.17 -10.31
N TYR A 591 7.33 -8.91 -10.73
CA TYR A 591 6.94 -8.58 -12.09
C TYR A 591 7.96 -9.16 -13.07
N GLU A 592 9.26 -8.88 -12.93
CA GLU A 592 10.33 -9.32 -13.85
C GLU A 592 10.80 -10.78 -13.69
N TYR A 593 10.08 -11.63 -12.95
CA TYR A 593 10.43 -13.04 -12.72
C TYR A 593 11.83 -13.21 -12.08
N GLN A 594 12.22 -12.26 -11.23
CA GLN A 594 13.47 -12.27 -10.46
C GLN A 594 13.20 -12.76 -9.02
N ALA A 595 12.89 -14.06 -8.87
CA ALA A 595 12.42 -14.63 -7.61
C ALA A 595 13.39 -14.42 -6.42
N ASP A 596 14.71 -14.50 -6.66
CA ASP A 596 15.71 -14.31 -5.60
C ASP A 596 15.76 -12.88 -5.07
N GLU A 597 15.64 -11.89 -5.97
CA GLU A 597 15.58 -10.47 -5.61
C GLU A 597 14.28 -10.17 -4.87
N ALA A 598 13.15 -10.75 -5.32
CA ALA A 598 11.86 -10.60 -4.67
C ALA A 598 11.89 -11.05 -3.20
N ILE A 599 12.44 -12.24 -2.91
CA ILE A 599 12.60 -12.74 -1.53
C ILE A 599 13.54 -11.83 -0.73
N ARG A 600 14.67 -11.40 -1.31
CA ARG A 600 15.63 -10.54 -0.61
C ARG A 600 15.01 -9.21 -0.20
N PHE A 601 14.30 -8.56 -1.11
CA PHE A 601 13.64 -7.29 -0.83
C PHE A 601 12.44 -7.44 0.11
N ALA A 602 11.63 -8.50 -0.03
CA ALA A 602 10.54 -8.78 0.92
C ALA A 602 11.05 -8.93 2.36
N ARG A 603 12.16 -9.66 2.55
CA ARG A 603 12.81 -9.81 3.86
C ARG A 603 13.36 -8.49 4.40
N GLU A 604 13.97 -7.69 3.53
CA GLU A 604 14.49 -6.38 3.91
C GLU A 604 13.38 -5.43 4.34
N SER A 605 12.21 -5.50 3.70
CA SER A 605 11.03 -4.75 4.13
C SER A 605 10.59 -5.13 5.54
N VAL A 606 10.41 -6.43 5.83
CA VAL A 606 10.06 -6.93 7.17
C VAL A 606 11.06 -6.46 8.22
N ARG A 607 12.37 -6.55 7.93
CA ARG A 607 13.43 -6.10 8.84
C ARG A 607 13.34 -4.60 9.16
N ARG A 608 13.05 -3.77 8.16
CA ARG A 608 12.90 -2.31 8.34
C ARG A 608 11.61 -1.97 9.10
N THR A 609 10.54 -2.71 8.85
CA THR A 609 9.27 -2.60 9.58
C THR A 609 9.45 -2.94 11.06
N GLU A 610 10.08 -4.08 11.38
CA GLU A 610 10.35 -4.48 12.76
C GLU A 610 11.20 -3.43 13.51
N ALA A 611 12.20 -2.87 12.83
CA ALA A 611 13.04 -1.81 13.39
C ALA A 611 12.26 -0.51 13.68
N ARG A 612 11.14 -0.28 13.01
CA ARG A 612 10.22 0.84 13.20
C ARG A 612 8.99 0.49 14.06
N GLY A 613 8.92 -0.69 14.69
CA GLY A 613 7.81 -1.00 15.61
C GLY A 613 6.66 -1.83 15.02
N GLY A 614 6.85 -2.45 13.85
CA GLY A 614 6.04 -3.61 13.44
C GLY A 614 4.75 -3.31 12.67
N ASP A 615 4.64 -2.18 11.99
CA ASP A 615 3.56 -1.94 11.03
C ASP A 615 3.85 -2.62 9.68
N TYR A 616 3.13 -3.71 9.41
CA TYR A 616 3.36 -4.61 8.28
C TYR A 616 2.47 -4.35 7.07
N GLU A 617 1.89 -3.15 6.94
CA GLU A 617 1.07 -2.81 5.80
C GLU A 617 1.80 -3.11 4.47
N SER A 618 1.10 -3.81 3.57
CA SER A 618 1.60 -4.11 2.23
C SER A 618 1.23 -2.96 1.30
N ILE A 619 2.19 -2.45 0.51
CA ILE A 619 1.96 -1.33 -0.44
C ILE A 619 0.80 -1.57 -1.41
N ARG A 620 0.45 -2.84 -1.63
CA ARG A 620 -0.80 -3.29 -2.25
C ARG A 620 -1.06 -4.75 -1.89
N ALA A 621 -2.33 -5.12 -1.81
CA ALA A 621 -2.76 -6.51 -1.83
C ALA A 621 -3.91 -6.68 -2.85
N THR A 622 -4.01 -7.87 -3.44
CA THR A 622 -5.12 -8.22 -4.35
C THR A 622 -5.68 -9.57 -3.98
N ARG A 623 -6.92 -9.86 -4.42
CA ARG A 623 -7.57 -11.15 -4.18
C ARG A 623 -6.76 -12.37 -4.66
N ASP A 624 -5.90 -12.18 -5.66
CA ASP A 624 -5.12 -13.25 -6.30
C ASP A 624 -3.68 -13.33 -5.77
N GLY A 625 -3.15 -12.21 -5.23
CA GLY A 625 -1.77 -12.11 -4.77
C GLY A 625 -1.60 -12.15 -3.26
N GLY A 626 -2.56 -11.63 -2.48
CA GLY A 626 -2.34 -11.33 -1.06
C GLY A 626 -1.28 -10.25 -0.88
N SER A 627 -0.50 -10.28 0.21
CA SER A 627 0.61 -9.34 0.44
C SER A 627 1.79 -9.58 -0.51
N ILE A 628 2.61 -8.54 -0.72
CA ILE A 628 3.86 -8.64 -1.50
C ILE A 628 4.85 -9.60 -0.83
N VAL A 629 4.93 -9.59 0.50
CA VAL A 629 5.82 -10.45 1.28
C VAL A 629 5.45 -11.93 1.10
N GLY A 630 4.17 -12.28 1.28
CA GLY A 630 3.69 -13.64 1.03
C GLY A 630 3.88 -14.08 -0.43
N SER A 631 3.65 -13.16 -1.37
CA SER A 631 3.80 -13.41 -2.81
C SER A 631 5.22 -13.77 -3.22
N ALA A 632 6.24 -13.16 -2.61
CA ALA A 632 7.65 -13.44 -2.89
C ALA A 632 8.00 -14.93 -2.71
N TYR A 633 7.47 -15.55 -1.65
CA TYR A 633 7.70 -16.98 -1.36
C TYR A 633 6.80 -17.90 -2.18
N ARG A 634 5.51 -17.53 -2.35
CA ARG A 634 4.57 -18.31 -3.17
C ARG A 634 4.99 -18.42 -4.64
N ASN A 635 5.72 -17.42 -5.17
CA ASN A 635 6.31 -17.45 -6.51
C ASN A 635 7.21 -18.69 -6.74
N LEU A 636 7.94 -19.14 -5.72
CA LEU A 636 8.75 -20.36 -5.74
C LEU A 636 8.04 -21.59 -5.14
N SER A 637 6.71 -21.54 -4.98
CA SER A 637 5.92 -22.61 -4.34
C SER A 637 6.33 -22.92 -2.89
N LEU A 638 6.91 -21.94 -2.19
CA LEU A 638 7.28 -22.00 -0.76
C LEU A 638 6.08 -21.57 0.10
N ASN A 639 5.00 -22.34 0.00
CA ASN A 639 3.67 -21.92 0.49
C ASN A 639 3.59 -21.89 2.02
N ALA A 640 4.30 -22.76 2.74
CA ALA A 640 4.30 -22.75 4.20
C ALA A 640 4.98 -21.48 4.73
N TRP A 641 6.07 -21.07 4.07
CA TRP A 641 6.77 -19.83 4.39
C TRP A 641 5.98 -18.58 3.98
N GLY A 642 5.31 -18.62 2.82
CA GLY A 642 4.38 -17.55 2.41
C GLY A 642 3.23 -17.37 3.39
N ARG A 643 2.65 -18.46 3.91
CA ARG A 643 1.64 -18.41 4.99
C ARG A 643 2.20 -17.82 6.28
N TYR A 644 3.42 -18.20 6.67
CA TYR A 644 4.06 -17.65 7.87
C TYR A 644 4.10 -16.12 7.85
N TYR A 645 4.55 -15.53 6.74
CA TYR A 645 4.55 -14.07 6.61
C TYR A 645 3.14 -13.49 6.49
N GLY A 646 2.23 -14.12 5.75
CA GLY A 646 0.83 -13.66 5.70
C GLY A 646 0.14 -13.64 7.08
N ASP A 647 0.46 -14.60 7.95
CA ASP A 647 -0.02 -14.61 9.35
C ASP A 647 0.72 -13.58 10.23
N LEU A 648 2.00 -13.30 9.94
CA LEU A 648 2.80 -12.31 10.69
C LEU A 648 2.36 -10.87 10.37
N THR A 649 2.00 -10.61 9.11
CA THR A 649 1.55 -9.30 8.63
C THR A 649 0.02 -9.15 8.70
N PHE A 650 -0.68 -10.04 9.41
CA PHE A 650 -2.13 -10.00 9.50
C PHE A 650 -2.60 -8.89 10.44
N ASP A 651 -3.31 -7.90 9.90
CA ASP A 651 -4.10 -6.93 10.65
C ASP A 651 -5.60 -7.18 10.41
N SER A 652 -6.41 -7.10 11.47
CA SER A 652 -7.86 -7.29 11.40
C SER A 652 -8.60 -6.13 10.74
N PHE A 653 -7.98 -4.96 10.62
CA PHE A 653 -8.52 -3.76 9.99
C PHE A 653 -8.03 -3.55 8.55
N GLU A 654 -7.11 -4.39 8.07
CA GLU A 654 -6.54 -4.31 6.72
C GLU A 654 -6.97 -5.45 5.80
N SER A 655 -7.05 -5.18 4.50
CA SER A 655 -7.51 -6.16 3.50
C SER A 655 -6.51 -7.28 3.22
N GLY A 656 -5.20 -6.96 3.24
CA GLY A 656 -4.12 -7.84 2.80
C GLY A 656 -4.07 -9.15 3.58
N GLY A 657 -4.25 -9.09 4.90
CA GLY A 657 -4.29 -10.28 5.76
C GLY A 657 -5.45 -11.22 5.43
N TYR A 658 -6.64 -10.67 5.14
CA TYR A 658 -7.79 -11.49 4.72
C TYR A 658 -7.56 -12.14 3.35
N PHE A 659 -6.92 -11.44 2.40
CA PHE A 659 -6.56 -12.02 1.11
C PHE A 659 -5.49 -13.12 1.25
N ASP A 660 -4.46 -12.91 2.07
CA ASP A 660 -3.47 -13.95 2.37
C ASP A 660 -4.10 -15.19 2.99
N GLN A 661 -4.99 -15.01 3.97
CA GLN A 661 -5.73 -16.14 4.56
C GLN A 661 -6.67 -16.81 3.56
N ALA A 662 -7.33 -16.05 2.68
CA ALA A 662 -8.20 -16.60 1.65
C ALA A 662 -7.41 -17.50 0.68
N ILE A 663 -6.24 -17.04 0.22
CA ILE A 663 -5.37 -17.77 -0.72
C ILE A 663 -4.69 -18.96 -0.04
N ALA A 664 -4.36 -18.85 1.26
CA ALA A 664 -3.64 -19.89 1.96
C ALA A 664 -4.42 -21.20 2.15
N GLY A 665 -5.76 -21.22 1.98
CA GLY A 665 -6.63 -22.41 2.06
C GLY A 665 -6.53 -23.26 3.34
N THR A 666 -7.16 -24.43 3.35
CA THR A 666 -6.94 -25.46 4.38
C THR A 666 -6.66 -26.83 3.79
N ALA A 667 -5.98 -27.68 4.56
CA ALA A 667 -5.65 -29.02 4.10
C ALA A 667 -6.91 -29.91 4.18
N PRO A 668 -7.31 -30.57 3.08
CA PRO A 668 -8.35 -31.59 3.13
C PRO A 668 -7.80 -32.85 3.82
N VAL A 669 -8.58 -33.42 4.74
CA VAL A 669 -8.22 -34.68 5.43
C VAL A 669 -8.78 -35.91 4.71
N PHE A 670 -9.93 -35.74 4.05
CA PHE A 670 -10.59 -36.78 3.29
C PHE A 670 -10.20 -36.67 1.81
N ALA A 671 -9.72 -37.77 1.22
CA ALA A 671 -9.37 -37.86 -0.19
C ALA A 671 -10.60 -38.27 -1.04
N LEU A 672 -11.62 -37.39 -1.06
CA LEU A 672 -12.92 -37.62 -1.73
C LEU A 672 -13.00 -37.06 -3.17
N ASP A 673 -12.16 -36.09 -3.54
CA ASP A 673 -12.19 -35.40 -4.83
C ASP A 673 -10.94 -35.73 -5.68
N ARG A 674 -10.89 -35.27 -6.94
CA ARG A 674 -9.77 -35.57 -7.85
C ARG A 674 -8.60 -34.60 -7.88
N GLY A 675 -7.49 -35.15 -8.37
CA GLY A 675 -6.13 -34.66 -8.28
C GLY A 675 -5.44 -35.40 -7.14
N LEU A 676 -4.19 -35.86 -7.28
CA LEU A 676 -3.40 -36.17 -6.09
C LEU A 676 -3.03 -34.84 -5.47
N THR A 677 -3.99 -34.33 -4.74
CA THR A 677 -3.81 -33.19 -3.90
C THR A 677 -3.61 -33.75 -2.50
N VAL A 678 -2.37 -34.18 -2.25
CA VAL A 678 -1.68 -33.49 -1.16
C VAL A 678 -1.37 -32.08 -1.68
N ALA A 679 -2.40 -31.32 -2.04
CA ALA A 679 -2.17 -29.98 -2.51
C ALA A 679 -1.73 -29.21 -1.29
N ASN A 680 -0.83 -28.28 -1.52
CA ASN A 680 -0.80 -27.11 -0.68
C ASN A 680 -2.26 -26.63 -0.48
N PRO A 681 -2.64 -26.26 0.74
CA PRO A 681 -4.02 -25.93 1.07
C PRO A 681 -4.71 -25.10 -0.04
N ASP A 682 -5.83 -25.61 -0.56
CA ASP A 682 -6.50 -25.07 -1.77
C ASP A 682 -7.72 -24.26 -1.35
N SER A 683 -7.75 -22.99 -1.75
CA SER A 683 -8.85 -22.07 -1.49
C SER A 683 -10.15 -22.47 -2.22
N GLY A 684 -10.06 -23.16 -3.37
CA GLY A 684 -11.23 -23.50 -4.19
C GLY A 684 -12.16 -24.53 -3.55
N THR A 685 -11.65 -25.32 -2.61
CA THR A 685 -12.42 -26.34 -1.86
C THR A 685 -12.83 -25.90 -0.45
N ASP A 686 -12.38 -24.72 0.00
CA ASP A 686 -12.65 -24.21 1.33
C ASP A 686 -13.87 -23.28 1.35
N SER A 687 -14.96 -23.68 1.99
CA SER A 687 -16.20 -22.89 2.10
C SER A 687 -15.98 -21.52 2.78
N ARG A 688 -14.89 -21.35 3.53
CA ARG A 688 -14.53 -20.08 4.19
C ARG A 688 -13.89 -19.06 3.24
N PHE A 689 -13.51 -19.45 2.02
CA PHE A 689 -12.89 -18.55 1.05
C PHE A 689 -13.74 -17.31 0.79
N LEU A 690 -15.04 -17.48 0.52
CA LEU A 690 -15.94 -16.36 0.25
C LEU A 690 -16.12 -15.46 1.48
N SER A 691 -16.14 -16.04 2.69
CA SER A 691 -16.21 -15.28 3.95
C SER A 691 -14.99 -14.38 4.14
N LEU A 692 -13.78 -14.87 3.87
CA LEU A 692 -12.53 -14.10 3.98
C LEU A 692 -12.40 -13.07 2.85
N LEU A 693 -12.75 -13.46 1.62
CA LEU A 693 -12.79 -12.53 0.49
C LEU A 693 -13.78 -11.39 0.73
N ALA A 694 -14.97 -11.68 1.27
CA ALA A 694 -15.96 -10.66 1.61
C ALA A 694 -15.44 -9.69 2.66
N GLN A 695 -14.75 -10.19 3.69
CA GLN A 695 -14.12 -9.34 4.69
C GLN A 695 -13.05 -8.43 4.08
N GLY A 696 -12.11 -8.99 3.31
CA GLY A 696 -11.05 -8.22 2.65
C GLY A 696 -11.62 -7.15 1.70
N LEU A 697 -12.62 -7.48 0.88
CA LEU A 697 -13.25 -6.54 -0.05
C LEU A 697 -14.08 -5.44 0.64
N LEU A 698 -14.57 -5.68 1.86
CA LEU A 698 -15.25 -4.65 2.63
C LEU A 698 -14.28 -3.63 3.25
N PHE A 699 -13.00 -3.99 3.39
CA PHE A 699 -11.93 -3.05 3.76
C PHE A 699 -11.33 -2.35 2.55
N ASP A 700 -11.07 -3.09 1.46
CA ASP A 700 -10.53 -2.53 0.22
C ASP A 700 -11.23 -3.16 -1.02
N PRO A 701 -12.28 -2.51 -1.54
CA PRO A 701 -12.94 -2.94 -2.77
C PRO A 701 -12.05 -2.87 -4.01
N SER A 702 -10.97 -2.07 -4.01
CA SER A 702 -10.05 -1.95 -5.13
C SER A 702 -9.19 -3.21 -5.30
N GLY A 703 -8.91 -3.93 -4.20
CA GLY A 703 -8.23 -5.22 -4.17
C GLY A 703 -8.92 -6.35 -4.93
N LEU A 704 -10.16 -6.13 -5.40
CA LEU A 704 -10.88 -7.04 -6.30
C LEU A 704 -10.14 -7.29 -7.63
N VAL A 705 -9.42 -6.27 -8.12
CA VAL A 705 -8.79 -6.27 -9.44
C VAL A 705 -7.33 -5.82 -9.37
N GLY A 706 -6.51 -6.39 -10.25
CA GLY A 706 -5.11 -6.02 -10.40
C GLY A 706 -4.69 -6.10 -11.86
N SER A 707 -3.95 -5.10 -12.34
CA SER A 707 -3.41 -5.13 -13.70
C SER A 707 -2.43 -6.30 -13.84
N GLU A 708 -2.58 -7.07 -14.91
CA GLU A 708 -1.60 -8.10 -15.27
C GLU A 708 -0.60 -7.59 -16.32
N LEU A 709 -0.90 -6.49 -17.01
CA LEU A 709 0.00 -5.89 -18.00
C LEU A 709 1.03 -4.96 -17.38
N SER A 710 0.68 -4.30 -16.27
CA SER A 710 1.53 -3.35 -15.56
C SER A 710 1.66 -3.71 -14.09
N PRO A 711 2.82 -3.47 -13.46
CA PRO A 711 3.02 -3.74 -12.06
C PRO A 711 2.14 -2.83 -11.21
N ALA A 712 1.48 -3.43 -10.22
CA ALA A 712 0.44 -2.78 -9.44
C ALA A 712 1.03 -2.08 -8.19
N PHE A 713 1.92 -1.10 -8.36
CA PHE A 713 2.50 -0.36 -7.22
C PHE A 713 1.56 0.69 -6.65
N LEU A 714 1.01 1.50 -7.55
CA LEU A 714 0.09 2.58 -7.24
C LEU A 714 -1.25 2.26 -7.88
N ALA A 715 -2.30 2.77 -7.27
CA ALA A 715 -3.65 2.62 -7.75
C ALA A 715 -3.82 3.48 -9.03
N THR A 716 -3.80 2.85 -10.21
CA THR A 716 -3.97 3.52 -11.51
C THR A 716 -5.17 2.94 -12.25
N PRO A 717 -5.96 3.77 -12.96
CA PRO A 717 -7.08 3.27 -13.73
C PRO A 717 -6.59 2.37 -14.86
N PHE A 718 -7.28 1.26 -15.07
CA PHE A 718 -7.03 0.37 -16.19
C PHE A 718 -8.33 -0.30 -16.65
N PHE A 719 -8.30 -0.79 -17.87
CA PHE A 719 -9.32 -1.68 -18.43
C PHE A 719 -8.57 -2.77 -19.17
N GLU A 720 -8.70 -4.01 -18.71
CA GLU A 720 -8.01 -5.16 -19.30
C GLU A 720 -9.03 -6.22 -19.69
N THR A 721 -8.79 -6.84 -20.84
CA THR A 721 -9.52 -8.04 -21.26
C THR A 721 -8.53 -9.17 -21.48
N ASN A 722 -8.78 -10.30 -20.84
CA ASN A 722 -8.01 -11.52 -20.97
C ASN A 722 -8.84 -12.56 -21.72
N LEU A 723 -8.23 -13.20 -22.71
CA LEU A 723 -8.79 -14.31 -23.47
C LEU A 723 -7.86 -15.51 -23.33
N THR A 724 -8.31 -16.57 -22.67
CA THR A 724 -7.56 -17.83 -22.62
C THR A 724 -8.25 -18.86 -23.50
N GLY A 725 -7.47 -19.61 -24.25
CA GLY A 725 -7.93 -20.78 -24.98
C GLY A 725 -6.91 -21.89 -24.90
N GLY A 726 -7.39 -23.11 -24.69
CA GLY A 726 -6.52 -24.26 -24.55
C GLY A 726 -7.20 -25.57 -24.88
N PHE A 727 -6.41 -26.63 -24.81
CA PHE A 727 -6.88 -27.99 -24.96
C PHE A 727 -6.37 -28.87 -23.85
N ARG A 728 -7.10 -29.97 -23.62
CA ARG A 728 -6.64 -31.08 -22.81
C ARG A 728 -6.75 -32.37 -23.59
N HIS A 729 -5.76 -33.21 -23.42
CA HIS A 729 -5.74 -34.56 -23.95
C HIS A 729 -5.56 -35.54 -22.81
N ARG A 730 -6.44 -36.52 -22.75
CA ARG A 730 -6.43 -37.62 -21.77
C ARG A 730 -6.81 -38.89 -22.51
N ASP A 731 -5.97 -39.92 -22.41
CA ASP A 731 -6.13 -41.20 -23.11
C ASP A 731 -6.44 -40.98 -24.61
N ASP A 732 -7.63 -41.35 -25.09
CA ASP A 732 -8.09 -41.15 -26.47
C ASP A 732 -9.04 -39.95 -26.66
N ARG A 733 -9.18 -39.08 -25.65
CA ARG A 733 -10.12 -37.96 -25.68
C ARG A 733 -9.44 -36.61 -25.75
N PHE A 734 -10.08 -35.70 -26.49
CA PHE A 734 -9.62 -34.34 -26.69
C PHE A 734 -10.73 -33.37 -26.28
N GLY A 735 -10.36 -32.44 -25.41
CA GLY A 735 -11.22 -31.45 -24.78
C GLY A 735 -10.68 -30.05 -25.01
N GLY A 736 -11.55 -29.05 -24.98
CA GLY A 736 -11.17 -27.65 -25.14
C GLY A 736 -11.72 -26.85 -23.96
N PHE A 737 -10.93 -25.89 -23.50
CA PHE A 737 -11.35 -24.92 -22.49
C PHE A 737 -11.01 -23.51 -22.95
N GLY A 738 -11.70 -22.53 -22.37
CA GLY A 738 -11.36 -21.14 -22.57
C GLY A 738 -12.03 -20.26 -21.53
N ASP A 739 -11.45 -19.09 -21.30
CA ASP A 739 -12.02 -18.06 -20.43
C ASP A 739 -11.94 -16.69 -21.09
N VAL A 740 -12.92 -15.85 -20.76
CA VAL A 740 -12.91 -14.43 -21.04
C VAL A 740 -13.03 -13.72 -19.71
N THR A 741 -12.07 -12.89 -19.37
CA THR A 741 -12.09 -12.07 -18.16
C THR A 741 -11.96 -10.61 -18.54
N VAL A 742 -12.87 -9.77 -18.04
CA VAL A 742 -12.84 -8.32 -18.16
C VAL A 742 -12.69 -7.74 -16.76
N GLN A 743 -11.70 -6.89 -16.56
CA GLN A 743 -11.48 -6.22 -15.30
C GLN A 743 -11.14 -4.74 -15.50
N THR A 744 -11.60 -3.92 -14.57
CA THR A 744 -11.35 -2.48 -14.62
C THR A 744 -11.30 -1.88 -13.23
N LEU A 745 -10.43 -0.88 -13.09
CA LEU A 745 -10.30 -0.01 -11.94
C LEU A 745 -10.43 1.42 -12.44
N GLY A 746 -11.21 2.25 -11.77
CA GLY A 746 -11.38 3.65 -12.13
C GLY A 746 -11.76 4.53 -10.95
N TYR A 747 -11.62 5.85 -11.09
CA TYR A 747 -11.75 6.81 -9.99
C TYR A 747 -12.79 7.92 -10.23
N LEU A 748 -13.49 7.90 -11.37
CA LEU A 748 -14.42 8.95 -11.77
C LEU A 748 -15.84 8.40 -11.98
N PRO A 749 -16.89 8.98 -11.35
CA PRO A 749 -16.87 10.12 -10.43
C PRO A 749 -16.48 9.75 -8.98
N ILE A 750 -16.40 8.45 -8.67
CA ILE A 750 -15.94 7.86 -7.40
C ILE A 750 -15.09 6.62 -7.73
N PRO A 751 -14.24 6.14 -6.80
CA PRO A 751 -13.53 4.88 -6.96
C PRO A 751 -14.47 3.70 -7.23
N TYR A 752 -14.13 2.89 -8.23
CA TYR A 752 -14.83 1.67 -8.56
C TYR A 752 -13.87 0.59 -9.09
N SER A 753 -14.21 -0.66 -8.79
CA SER A 753 -13.60 -1.85 -9.38
C SER A 753 -14.69 -2.74 -9.97
N LEU A 754 -14.41 -3.42 -11.08
CA LEU A 754 -15.34 -4.37 -11.70
C LEU A 754 -14.55 -5.55 -12.24
N LEU A 755 -15.05 -6.75 -11.95
CA LEU A 755 -14.58 -8.01 -12.48
C LEU A 755 -15.75 -8.75 -13.12
N ALA A 756 -15.58 -9.20 -14.35
CA ALA A 756 -16.51 -10.10 -15.02
C ALA A 756 -15.73 -11.19 -15.74
N SER A 757 -15.92 -12.45 -15.39
CA SER A 757 -15.32 -13.57 -16.10
C SER A 757 -16.34 -14.61 -16.49
N VAL A 758 -16.12 -15.25 -17.62
CA VAL A 758 -16.87 -16.43 -18.06
C VAL A 758 -15.87 -17.45 -18.58
N SER A 759 -15.87 -18.65 -18.00
CA SER A 759 -15.06 -19.77 -18.46
C SER A 759 -15.92 -20.92 -18.93
N TYR A 760 -15.45 -21.63 -19.94
CA TYR A 760 -16.02 -22.88 -20.43
C TYR A 760 -14.96 -23.97 -20.40
N ASP A 761 -15.35 -25.15 -19.96
CA ASP A 761 -14.49 -26.32 -19.91
C ASP A 761 -15.23 -27.54 -20.49
N ARG A 762 -14.50 -28.37 -21.24
CA ARG A 762 -14.96 -29.61 -21.83
C ARG A 762 -13.88 -30.67 -21.60
N ILE A 763 -14.22 -31.71 -20.83
CA ILE A 763 -13.32 -32.71 -20.24
C ILE A 763 -12.63 -32.18 -18.96
N GLY A 764 -13.23 -32.54 -17.82
CA GLY A 764 -12.70 -32.27 -16.49
C GLY A 764 -11.55 -33.21 -16.09
N TYR A 765 -10.89 -32.85 -14.99
CA TYR A 765 -9.79 -33.61 -14.40
C TYR A 765 -10.26 -34.91 -13.75
N ASP A 766 -11.59 -35.06 -13.52
CA ASP A 766 -12.14 -35.74 -12.34
C ASP A 766 -12.68 -37.15 -12.49
N TYR A 767 -13.14 -37.60 -13.67
CA TYR A 767 -13.51 -38.98 -14.13
C TYR A 767 -12.61 -39.71 -15.19
N ALA A 768 -12.17 -40.97 -15.04
CA ALA A 768 -11.47 -41.75 -16.07
C ALA A 768 -12.37 -41.93 -17.30
N GLU A 769 -13.68 -41.78 -17.13
CA GLU A 769 -14.69 -41.97 -18.17
C GLU A 769 -15.82 -40.93 -18.11
N GLN A 770 -15.60 -39.81 -17.41
CA GLN A 770 -16.58 -38.73 -17.30
C GLN A 770 -16.57 -37.80 -18.52
N ARG A 771 -17.74 -37.28 -18.90
CA ARG A 771 -17.93 -36.29 -19.97
C ARG A 771 -18.61 -35.04 -19.45
N ASP A 772 -17.88 -34.11 -18.84
CA ASP A 772 -18.47 -32.85 -18.38
C ASP A 772 -18.29 -31.70 -19.36
N LYS A 773 -19.28 -30.82 -19.31
CA LYS A 773 -19.22 -29.46 -19.79
C LYS A 773 -19.50 -28.57 -18.60
N THR A 774 -18.56 -27.69 -18.28
CA THR A 774 -18.72 -26.73 -17.19
C THR A 774 -18.65 -25.33 -17.75
N VAL A 775 -19.57 -24.46 -17.33
CA VAL A 775 -19.54 -23.02 -17.58
C VAL A 775 -19.52 -22.34 -16.23
N ASN A 776 -18.50 -21.54 -15.95
CA ASN A 776 -18.46 -20.69 -14.77
C ASN A 776 -18.59 -19.24 -15.20
N ALA A 777 -19.33 -18.45 -14.43
CA ALA A 777 -19.44 -17.01 -14.60
C ALA A 777 -19.19 -16.33 -13.25
N THR A 778 -18.23 -15.43 -13.19
CA THR A 778 -17.93 -14.63 -11.99
C THR A 778 -18.24 -13.18 -12.26
N LEU A 779 -18.90 -12.52 -11.31
CA LEU A 779 -19.12 -11.08 -11.31
C LEU A 779 -18.69 -10.52 -9.95
N GLY A 780 -17.91 -9.45 -9.97
CA GLY A 780 -17.57 -8.70 -8.78
C GLY A 780 -17.62 -7.21 -9.08
N PHE A 781 -17.98 -6.40 -8.08
CA PHE A 781 -17.82 -4.97 -8.15
C PHE A 781 -17.46 -4.39 -6.78
N GLY A 782 -16.73 -3.29 -6.79
CA GLY A 782 -16.37 -2.50 -5.61
C GLY A 782 -16.63 -1.02 -5.86
N LEU A 783 -17.03 -0.29 -4.82
CA LEU A 783 -17.30 1.14 -4.86
C LEU A 783 -16.91 1.80 -3.52
N GLU A 784 -16.41 3.04 -3.59
CA GLU A 784 -16.12 3.86 -2.41
C GLU A 784 -16.83 5.22 -2.51
N PRO A 785 -18.14 5.31 -2.15
CA PRO A 785 -18.90 6.55 -2.28
C PRO A 785 -18.35 7.70 -1.43
N THR A 786 -17.76 7.39 -0.28
CA THR A 786 -17.07 8.31 0.62
C THR A 786 -15.78 7.66 1.12
N PRO A 787 -14.83 8.43 1.67
CA PRO A 787 -13.64 7.85 2.34
C PRO A 787 -13.98 6.82 3.43
N TYR A 788 -15.20 6.87 3.97
CA TYR A 788 -15.63 6.08 5.13
C TYR A 788 -16.68 5.03 4.78
N ASP A 789 -17.12 4.97 3.52
CA ASP A 789 -18.17 4.07 3.06
C ASP A 789 -17.65 3.23 1.90
N ARG A 790 -17.69 1.92 2.05
CA ARG A 790 -17.24 0.96 1.02
C ARG A 790 -18.36 -0.01 0.72
N ILE A 791 -18.56 -0.33 -0.57
CA ILE A 791 -19.57 -1.29 -1.01
C ILE A 791 -18.86 -2.30 -1.90
N ALA A 792 -19.05 -3.58 -1.62
CA ALA A 792 -18.48 -4.65 -2.41
C ALA A 792 -19.52 -5.73 -2.68
N ALA A 793 -19.44 -6.36 -3.85
CA ALA A 793 -20.16 -7.57 -4.15
C ALA A 793 -19.28 -8.51 -4.97
N PHE A 794 -19.48 -9.79 -4.78
CA PHE A 794 -18.82 -10.84 -5.54
C PHE A 794 -19.73 -12.05 -5.61
N GLY A 795 -19.80 -12.69 -6.78
CA GLY A 795 -20.55 -13.92 -6.94
C GLY A 795 -20.09 -14.75 -8.12
N THR A 796 -20.30 -16.05 -8.01
CA THR A 796 -19.97 -17.04 -9.02
C THR A 796 -21.21 -17.87 -9.32
N ALA A 797 -21.46 -18.14 -10.59
CA ALA A 797 -22.47 -19.08 -11.06
C ALA A 797 -21.79 -20.17 -11.90
N THR A 798 -22.01 -21.42 -11.52
CA THR A 798 -21.44 -22.61 -12.15
C THR A 798 -22.58 -23.43 -12.74
N PHE A 799 -22.43 -23.83 -14.00
CA PHE A 799 -23.36 -24.70 -14.72
C PHE A 799 -22.57 -25.88 -15.25
N SER A 800 -22.91 -27.08 -14.82
CA SER A 800 -22.19 -28.29 -15.17
C SER A 800 -23.15 -29.37 -15.67
N ASP A 801 -22.78 -30.04 -16.75
CA ASP A 801 -23.54 -31.15 -17.34
C ASP A 801 -22.58 -32.25 -17.77
N GLY A 802 -22.71 -33.43 -17.19
CA GLY A 802 -21.89 -34.57 -17.55
C GLY A 802 -22.39 -35.91 -17.05
N GLY A 803 -21.59 -36.96 -17.20
CA GLY A 803 -21.98 -38.33 -16.84
C GLY A 803 -20.76 -39.24 -16.88
N LEU A 804 -20.78 -40.30 -16.07
CA LEU A 804 -19.70 -41.27 -15.91
C LEU A 804 -20.04 -42.52 -16.72
N ALA A 805 -19.14 -42.97 -17.60
CA ALA A 805 -19.13 -44.38 -18.00
C ALA A 805 -18.16 -45.12 -17.04
N LEU A 806 -18.37 -46.41 -16.76
CA LEU A 806 -17.39 -47.23 -16.05
C LEU A 806 -17.08 -48.44 -16.94
N PRO A 807 -15.81 -48.74 -17.27
CA PRO A 807 -15.49 -49.78 -18.24
C PRO A 807 -15.46 -51.19 -17.64
N THR A 808 -15.35 -51.34 -16.30
CA THR A 808 -15.05 -52.62 -15.65
C THR A 808 -15.97 -53.02 -14.50
N ALA A 809 -16.86 -52.15 -14.04
CA ALA A 809 -17.97 -52.57 -13.18
C ALA A 809 -19.02 -53.28 -14.05
N ARG A 810 -19.51 -54.45 -13.63
CA ARG A 810 -20.76 -54.99 -14.17
C ARG A 810 -21.87 -53.98 -13.87
N GLU A 811 -22.15 -53.14 -14.87
CA GLU A 811 -23.19 -52.10 -14.99
C GLU A 811 -23.84 -51.60 -13.69
N THR A 812 -23.29 -50.50 -13.15
CA THR A 812 -23.79 -49.73 -12.01
C THR A 812 -23.24 -48.29 -12.14
N PHE A 813 -23.94 -47.14 -12.06
CA PHE A 813 -25.32 -46.82 -11.69
C PHE A 813 -25.89 -45.55 -12.39
N PHE A 814 -25.12 -44.60 -12.97
CA PHE A 814 -25.62 -43.26 -13.42
C PHE A 814 -25.41 -42.94 -14.91
N ASP A 815 -26.43 -42.40 -15.61
CA ASP A 815 -26.41 -42.07 -17.06
C ASP A 815 -26.15 -40.57 -17.32
N ARG A 816 -26.55 -39.67 -16.39
CA ARG A 816 -26.33 -38.21 -16.48
C ARG A 816 -26.43 -37.55 -15.10
N ASN A 817 -25.49 -36.66 -14.80
CA ASN A 817 -25.47 -35.75 -13.66
C ASN A 817 -25.33 -34.29 -14.16
N GLY A 818 -26.25 -33.41 -13.79
CA GLY A 818 -26.13 -31.98 -14.06
C GLY A 818 -26.26 -31.20 -12.76
N SER A 819 -25.42 -30.18 -12.57
CA SER A 819 -25.45 -29.28 -11.42
C SER A 819 -25.31 -27.84 -11.87
N ASP A 820 -26.33 -27.04 -11.56
CA ASP A 820 -26.27 -25.59 -11.60
C ASP A 820 -26.08 -25.10 -10.16
N ALA A 821 -25.31 -24.05 -9.91
CA ALA A 821 -25.14 -23.48 -8.57
C ALA A 821 -24.69 -22.02 -8.67
N GLY A 822 -25.25 -21.14 -7.84
CA GLY A 822 -24.78 -19.76 -7.68
C GLY A 822 -24.45 -19.48 -6.23
N VAL A 823 -23.36 -18.75 -5.96
CA VAL A 823 -23.03 -18.26 -4.62
C VAL A 823 -22.45 -16.85 -4.72
N GLY A 824 -22.72 -15.98 -3.75
CA GLY A 824 -22.15 -14.66 -3.71
C GLY A 824 -22.63 -13.81 -2.55
N PHE A 825 -22.10 -12.59 -2.46
CA PHE A 825 -22.50 -11.61 -1.46
C PHE A 825 -22.60 -10.21 -2.05
N ILE A 826 -23.32 -9.34 -1.33
CA ILE A 826 -23.23 -7.89 -1.42
C ILE A 826 -23.13 -7.33 -0.01
N GLY A 827 -22.22 -6.38 0.22
CA GLY A 827 -22.01 -5.80 1.52
C GLY A 827 -21.64 -4.33 1.49
N TRP A 828 -21.71 -3.73 2.67
CA TRP A 828 -21.40 -2.35 2.97
C TRP A 828 -20.55 -2.28 4.25
N SER A 829 -19.51 -1.46 4.21
CA SER A 829 -18.65 -1.13 5.34
C SER A 829 -18.74 0.35 5.66
N HIS A 830 -18.74 0.69 6.94
CA HIS A 830 -18.66 2.07 7.42
C HIS A 830 -17.60 2.25 8.52
N THR A 831 -16.71 3.23 8.34
CA THR A 831 -15.72 3.65 9.34
C THR A 831 -16.27 4.78 10.21
N PHE A 832 -16.44 4.53 11.51
CA PHE A 832 -16.91 5.53 12.47
C PHE A 832 -15.77 6.39 13.03
N ALA A 833 -14.61 5.77 13.25
CA ALA A 833 -13.39 6.36 13.78
C ALA A 833 -12.21 5.40 13.50
N TYR A 834 -11.00 5.80 13.89
CA TYR A 834 -9.84 4.90 13.90
C TYR A 834 -10.17 3.55 14.57
N HIS A 835 -9.91 2.45 13.87
CA HIS A 835 -10.17 1.08 14.32
C HIS A 835 -11.58 0.89 14.91
N ASN A 836 -12.60 1.47 14.26
CA ASN A 836 -14.01 1.36 14.64
C ASN A 836 -14.88 1.27 13.37
N ILE A 837 -15.16 0.03 12.94
CA ILE A 837 -15.70 -0.28 11.61
C ILE A 837 -16.88 -1.25 11.72
N LEU A 838 -17.98 -0.92 11.05
CA LEU A 838 -19.15 -1.79 10.92
C LEU A 838 -19.26 -2.34 9.51
N ASN A 839 -19.30 -3.66 9.40
CA ASN A 839 -19.48 -4.42 8.17
C ASN A 839 -20.87 -5.08 8.18
N VAL A 840 -21.62 -4.95 7.09
CA VAL A 840 -22.92 -5.63 6.89
C VAL A 840 -22.91 -6.28 5.52
N ALA A 841 -23.27 -7.56 5.43
CA ALA A 841 -23.34 -8.28 4.17
C ALA A 841 -24.57 -9.18 4.09
N VAL A 842 -25.07 -9.33 2.86
CA VAL A 842 -26.08 -10.31 2.49
C VAL A 842 -25.40 -11.33 1.58
N PHE A 843 -25.42 -12.59 2.01
CA PHE A 843 -24.95 -13.74 1.27
C PHE A 843 -26.13 -14.48 0.67
N GLY A 844 -25.96 -15.01 -0.54
CA GLY A 844 -26.96 -15.78 -1.24
C GLY A 844 -26.33 -16.95 -1.97
N GLN A 845 -26.96 -18.11 -1.83
CA GLN A 845 -26.67 -19.31 -2.61
C GLN A 845 -27.97 -19.73 -3.31
N THR A 846 -27.91 -20.02 -4.61
CA THR A 846 -29.10 -20.38 -5.40
C THR A 846 -28.89 -21.63 -6.22
N GLY A 847 -29.99 -22.36 -6.40
CA GLY A 847 -30.19 -23.23 -7.54
C GLY A 847 -29.24 -24.40 -7.66
N ALA A 848 -28.72 -24.94 -6.55
CA ALA A 848 -27.92 -26.17 -6.47
C ALA A 848 -28.70 -27.39 -6.99
N GLN A 849 -29.02 -27.40 -8.29
CA GLN A 849 -29.94 -28.34 -8.91
C GLN A 849 -29.16 -29.56 -9.37
N THR A 850 -29.08 -30.60 -8.54
CA THR A 850 -28.43 -31.85 -8.95
C THR A 850 -29.47 -32.75 -9.59
N ARG A 851 -29.30 -33.12 -10.87
CA ARG A 851 -30.15 -34.12 -11.55
C ARG A 851 -29.39 -35.39 -11.84
N SER A 852 -29.75 -36.49 -11.17
CA SER A 852 -29.14 -37.80 -11.35
C SER A 852 -30.13 -38.79 -11.96
N ARG A 853 -29.74 -39.48 -13.03
CA ARG A 853 -30.54 -40.55 -13.65
C ARG A 853 -29.88 -41.92 -13.47
N LEU A 854 -30.53 -42.85 -12.76
CA LEU A 854 -30.07 -44.23 -12.58
C LEU A 854 -30.72 -45.19 -13.59
N ARG A 855 -30.01 -46.23 -14.05
CA ARG A 855 -30.58 -47.42 -14.72
C ARG A 855 -29.92 -48.69 -14.16
N PRO A 856 -30.60 -49.54 -13.37
CA PRO A 856 -30.03 -50.80 -12.88
C PRO A 856 -30.07 -51.90 -13.95
N ASP A 857 -29.15 -52.88 -13.80
CA ASP A 857 -29.02 -54.09 -14.62
C ASP A 857 -30.35 -54.89 -14.69
N PRO A 858 -30.81 -55.31 -15.89
CA PRO A 858 -32.00 -56.16 -16.08
C PRO A 858 -31.99 -57.54 -15.38
N TYR A 859 -30.90 -57.96 -14.73
CA TYR A 859 -30.87 -59.23 -13.99
C TYR A 859 -31.29 -59.15 -12.50
N VAL A 860 -31.51 -57.93 -11.94
CA VAL A 860 -31.99 -57.74 -10.55
C VAL A 860 -33.51 -57.46 -10.47
N GLY A 861 -34.15 -57.19 -11.61
CA GLY A 861 -35.61 -57.06 -11.74
C GLY A 861 -36.09 -57.31 -13.16
N LEU A 862 -37.34 -57.75 -13.33
CA LEU A 862 -37.92 -58.18 -14.64
C LEU A 862 -38.01 -57.06 -15.72
N PHE A 863 -37.71 -55.80 -15.38
CA PHE A 863 -37.83 -54.62 -16.26
C PHE A 863 -36.78 -53.55 -15.91
N PRO A 864 -36.26 -52.76 -16.86
CA PRO A 864 -35.37 -51.63 -16.58
C PRO A 864 -36.09 -50.54 -15.77
N THR A 865 -35.56 -50.23 -14.59
CA THR A 865 -36.03 -49.14 -13.70
C THR A 865 -35.18 -47.89 -13.93
N ILE A 866 -35.77 -46.70 -13.82
CA ILE A 866 -35.09 -45.41 -13.89
C ILE A 866 -35.37 -44.67 -12.60
N TYR A 867 -34.33 -44.17 -11.94
CA TYR A 867 -34.49 -43.24 -10.82
C TYR A 867 -34.04 -41.85 -11.27
N ASP A 868 -34.90 -40.86 -11.18
CA ASP A 868 -34.60 -39.44 -11.39
C ASP A 868 -34.59 -38.76 -10.00
N PHE A 869 -33.42 -38.28 -9.58
CA PHE A 869 -33.27 -37.45 -8.37
C PHE A 869 -33.10 -36.00 -8.79
N ARG A 870 -33.81 -35.09 -8.10
CA ARG A 870 -33.62 -33.65 -8.23
C ARG A 870 -33.57 -33.01 -6.85
N THR A 871 -32.41 -32.47 -6.47
CA THR A 871 -32.27 -31.65 -5.28
C THR A 871 -32.23 -30.20 -5.71
N ASP A 872 -33.05 -29.32 -5.16
CA ASP A 872 -32.98 -27.87 -5.31
C ASP A 872 -32.68 -27.27 -3.92
N ALA A 873 -31.59 -26.52 -3.76
CA ALA A 873 -31.26 -25.84 -2.52
C ALA A 873 -30.98 -24.35 -2.74
N ASP A 874 -31.58 -23.52 -1.88
CA ASP A 874 -31.39 -22.06 -1.86
C ASP A 874 -31.12 -21.60 -0.42
N GLN A 875 -30.24 -20.63 -0.25
CA GLN A 875 -29.91 -20.03 1.04
C GLN A 875 -29.75 -18.51 0.92
N VAL A 876 -30.23 -17.79 1.92
CA VAL A 876 -29.93 -16.37 2.11
C VAL A 876 -29.52 -16.16 3.56
N LYS A 877 -28.40 -15.45 3.78
CA LYS A 877 -27.91 -15.08 5.10
C LYS A 877 -27.63 -13.58 5.13
N VAL A 878 -28.01 -12.90 6.22
CA VAL A 878 -27.65 -11.52 6.50
C VAL A 878 -26.75 -11.52 7.72
N SER A 879 -25.58 -10.91 7.61
CA SER A 879 -24.55 -10.89 8.66
C SER A 879 -24.12 -9.44 8.91
N ALA A 880 -23.96 -9.08 10.19
CA ALA A 880 -23.42 -7.79 10.61
C ALA A 880 -22.31 -8.02 11.64
N SER A 881 -21.14 -7.42 11.41
CA SER A 881 -19.96 -7.52 12.26
C SER A 881 -19.43 -6.12 12.57
N HIS A 882 -19.21 -5.83 13.84
CA HIS A 882 -18.55 -4.60 14.29
C HIS A 882 -17.18 -4.93 14.86
N LEU A 883 -16.14 -4.28 14.34
CA LEU A 883 -14.77 -4.35 14.84
C LEU A 883 -14.43 -3.04 15.53
N VAL A 884 -13.94 -3.13 16.76
CA VAL A 884 -13.50 -1.97 17.54
C VAL A 884 -12.25 -2.29 18.33
N GLU A 885 -11.25 -1.43 18.28
CA GLU A 885 -10.09 -1.51 19.17
C GLU A 885 -10.26 -0.62 20.41
N LEU A 886 -10.00 -1.17 21.60
CA LEU A 886 -10.04 -0.45 22.87
C LEU A 886 -8.80 -0.76 23.71
N GLY A 887 -7.74 0.03 23.52
CA GLY A 887 -6.52 -0.04 24.35
C GLY A 887 -5.74 -1.35 24.17
N GLY A 888 -5.43 -1.73 22.92
CA GLY A 888 -4.72 -2.98 22.60
C GLY A 888 -5.59 -4.23 22.64
N ILE A 889 -6.91 -4.07 22.76
CA ILE A 889 -7.90 -5.14 22.68
C ILE A 889 -8.74 -4.90 21.43
N THR A 890 -8.57 -5.76 20.43
CA THR A 890 -9.42 -5.78 19.23
C THR A 890 -10.63 -6.64 19.52
N MET A 891 -11.81 -6.03 19.64
CA MET A 891 -13.07 -6.73 19.83
C MET A 891 -13.84 -6.85 18.53
N ARG A 892 -14.35 -8.04 18.26
CA ARG A 892 -15.21 -8.33 17.13
C ARG A 892 -16.51 -8.97 17.62
N TYR A 893 -17.63 -8.32 17.34
CA TYR A 893 -18.93 -8.85 17.74
C TYR A 893 -19.96 -8.60 16.66
N GLY A 894 -20.99 -9.44 16.65
CA GLY A 894 -21.98 -9.36 15.60
C GLY A 894 -23.07 -10.39 15.71
N GLY A 895 -23.90 -10.40 14.68
CA GLY A 895 -24.98 -11.36 14.55
C GLY A 895 -25.35 -11.59 13.10
N GLU A 896 -25.85 -12.78 12.84
CA GLU A 896 -26.36 -13.18 11.55
C GLU A 896 -27.65 -13.96 11.67
N VAL A 897 -28.48 -13.83 10.65
CA VAL A 897 -29.73 -14.57 10.50
C VAL A 897 -29.81 -15.08 9.08
N GLY A 898 -30.31 -16.29 8.91
CA GLY A 898 -30.40 -16.92 7.59
C GLY A 898 -31.56 -17.88 7.50
N ARG A 899 -31.93 -18.17 6.26
CA ARG A 899 -32.91 -19.19 5.93
C ARG A 899 -32.37 -19.99 4.76
N SER A 900 -32.37 -21.31 4.89
CA SER A 900 -32.14 -22.23 3.79
C SER A 900 -33.40 -23.03 3.49
N ARG A 901 -33.60 -23.38 2.23
CA ARG A 901 -34.66 -24.26 1.78
C ARG A 901 -34.04 -25.32 0.89
N GLN A 902 -34.33 -26.58 1.19
CA GLN A 902 -33.94 -27.71 0.37
C GLN A 902 -35.20 -28.46 -0.06
N THR A 903 -35.30 -28.77 -1.35
CA THR A 903 -36.37 -29.59 -1.91
C THR A 903 -35.74 -30.77 -2.62
N VAL A 904 -36.04 -31.99 -2.20
CA VAL A 904 -35.57 -33.22 -2.83
C VAL A 904 -36.75 -33.89 -3.51
N ARG A 905 -36.69 -34.08 -4.82
CA ARG A 905 -37.68 -34.83 -5.60
C ARG A 905 -37.08 -36.15 -6.05
N ARG A 906 -37.80 -37.23 -5.82
CA ARG A 906 -37.41 -38.59 -6.18
C ARG A 906 -38.49 -39.20 -7.04
N ASN A 907 -38.14 -39.50 -8.29
CA ASN A 907 -39.05 -40.14 -9.24
C ASN A 907 -38.48 -41.49 -9.66
N VAL A 908 -39.29 -42.56 -9.61
CA VAL A 908 -38.92 -43.90 -10.02
C VAL A 908 -39.87 -44.40 -11.09
N VAL A 909 -39.33 -44.76 -12.25
CA VAL A 909 -40.08 -45.19 -13.44
C VAL A 909 -39.61 -46.59 -13.86
N ILE A 910 -40.51 -47.50 -14.17
CA ILE A 910 -40.17 -48.76 -14.85
C ILE A 910 -40.53 -48.66 -16.35
N GLU A 911 -39.59 -49.02 -17.22
CA GLU A 911 -39.78 -49.16 -18.67
C GLU A 911 -39.89 -50.65 -19.05
N GLY A 912 -40.99 -51.08 -19.66
CA GLY A 912 -41.16 -52.42 -20.26
C GLY A 912 -41.27 -52.35 -21.79
N GLU A 913 -41.49 -53.50 -22.47
CA GLU A 913 -41.72 -53.58 -23.94
C GLU A 913 -42.99 -52.79 -24.36
N GLY A 914 -42.91 -51.46 -24.39
CA GLY A 914 -43.97 -50.55 -24.83
C GLY A 914 -44.78 -49.86 -23.73
N GLU A 915 -44.57 -50.15 -22.44
CA GLU A 915 -45.28 -49.53 -21.32
C GLU A 915 -44.32 -48.84 -20.34
N ARG A 916 -44.64 -47.60 -19.94
CA ARG A 916 -43.89 -46.80 -18.95
C ARG A 916 -44.78 -46.62 -17.72
N ALA A 917 -44.35 -47.13 -16.57
CA ALA A 917 -45.09 -47.03 -15.31
C ALA A 917 -44.28 -46.26 -14.27
N GLU A 918 -44.85 -45.18 -13.72
CA GLU A 918 -44.28 -44.42 -12.61
C GLU A 918 -44.68 -45.09 -11.29
N ILE A 919 -43.70 -45.37 -10.42
CA ILE A 919 -43.85 -46.21 -9.22
C ILE A 919 -43.68 -45.39 -7.95
N LEU A 920 -42.86 -44.34 -7.99
CA LEU A 920 -42.66 -43.42 -6.88
C LEU A 920 -42.48 -42.02 -7.44
N ASP A 921 -43.19 -41.04 -6.88
CA ASP A 921 -42.98 -39.61 -7.09
C ASP A 921 -43.11 -38.94 -5.72
N GLU A 922 -41.97 -38.72 -5.07
CA GLU A 922 -41.87 -38.19 -3.72
C GLU A 922 -41.19 -36.81 -3.76
N THR A 923 -41.71 -35.86 -3.00
CA THR A 923 -41.11 -34.54 -2.84
C THR A 923 -40.98 -34.24 -1.35
N ASP A 924 -39.75 -34.28 -0.86
CA ASP A 924 -39.39 -33.85 0.48
C ASP A 924 -38.95 -32.39 0.43
N GLN A 925 -39.40 -31.61 1.40
CA GLN A 925 -38.98 -30.22 1.51
C GLN A 925 -38.65 -29.91 2.96
N ASP A 926 -37.45 -29.40 3.16
CA ASP A 926 -37.01 -28.88 4.45
C ASP A 926 -36.72 -27.39 4.35
N LYS A 927 -37.04 -26.66 5.41
CA LYS A 927 -36.64 -25.27 5.60
C LYS A 927 -35.96 -25.16 6.93
N VAL A 928 -34.80 -24.51 6.93
CA VAL A 928 -34.02 -24.31 8.13
C VAL A 928 -33.83 -22.82 8.35
N ASP A 929 -34.33 -22.32 9.48
CA ASP A 929 -34.04 -21.00 9.99
C ASP A 929 -32.82 -21.07 10.91
N ARG A 930 -31.91 -20.12 10.75
CA ARG A 930 -30.67 -20.03 11.52
C ARG A 930 -30.48 -18.63 12.06
N ALA A 931 -29.97 -18.55 13.28
CA ALA A 931 -29.43 -17.33 13.84
C ALA A 931 -28.14 -17.65 14.59
N ARG A 932 -27.14 -16.76 14.48
CA ARG A 932 -25.88 -16.87 15.22
C ARG A 932 -25.46 -15.49 15.71
N GLY A 933 -25.07 -15.39 16.96
CA GLY A 933 -24.44 -14.20 17.53
C GLY A 933 -23.04 -14.55 18.03
N TRP A 934 -22.10 -13.61 17.97
CA TRP A 934 -20.75 -13.83 18.45
C TRP A 934 -20.19 -12.61 19.18
N LEU A 935 -19.27 -12.90 20.10
CA LEU A 935 -18.37 -11.95 20.73
C LEU A 935 -16.99 -12.58 20.78
N ASP A 936 -16.01 -11.87 20.26
CA ASP A 936 -14.63 -12.31 20.15
C ASP A 936 -13.67 -11.16 20.46
N ALA A 937 -12.53 -11.48 21.06
CA ALA A 937 -11.52 -10.49 21.41
C ALA A 937 -10.12 -11.04 21.24
N THR A 938 -9.26 -10.27 20.57
CA THR A 938 -7.82 -10.46 20.49
C THR A 938 -7.13 -9.45 21.40
N VAL A 939 -6.18 -9.93 22.20
CA VAL A 939 -5.37 -9.12 23.11
C VAL A 939 -3.90 -9.33 22.77
N GLU A 940 -3.23 -8.24 22.39
CA GLU A 940 -1.79 -8.24 22.22
C GLU A 940 -1.12 -7.81 23.53
N PHE A 941 -0.41 -8.72 24.18
CA PHE A 941 0.31 -8.40 25.42
C PHE A 941 1.69 -7.82 25.13
N THR A 942 2.33 -8.34 24.07
CA THR A 942 3.62 -7.92 23.52
C THR A 942 3.66 -8.30 22.04
N PRO A 943 4.59 -7.76 21.23
CA PRO A 943 4.81 -8.20 19.84
C PRO A 943 5.15 -9.69 19.68
N HIS A 944 5.42 -10.40 20.78
CA HIS A 944 5.80 -11.81 20.81
C HIS A 944 4.77 -12.68 21.55
N PHE A 945 3.67 -12.10 22.02
CA PHE A 945 2.65 -12.84 22.76
C PHE A 945 1.26 -12.19 22.60
N GLN A 946 0.35 -12.95 22.00
CA GLN A 946 -1.04 -12.58 21.78
C GLN A 946 -1.97 -13.73 22.17
N ALA A 947 -3.20 -13.38 22.57
CA ALA A 947 -4.25 -14.34 22.85
C ALA A 947 -5.56 -13.89 22.20
N GLU A 948 -6.36 -14.85 21.76
CA GLU A 948 -7.68 -14.60 21.17
C GLU A 948 -8.70 -15.53 21.82
N GLY A 949 -9.92 -15.06 22.03
CA GLY A 949 -10.99 -15.89 22.54
C GLY A 949 -12.36 -15.34 22.22
N GLY A 950 -13.32 -16.24 22.03
CA GLY A 950 -14.67 -15.87 21.64
C GLY A 950 -15.72 -16.91 21.97
N VAL A 951 -16.97 -16.47 21.91
CA VAL A 951 -18.16 -17.28 22.17
C VAL A 951 -19.18 -17.03 21.07
N PHE A 952 -19.80 -18.11 20.61
CA PHE A 952 -20.84 -18.11 19.59
C PHE A 952 -22.12 -18.71 20.19
N VAL A 953 -23.23 -18.00 20.04
CA VAL A 953 -24.56 -18.48 20.43
C VAL A 953 -25.35 -18.73 19.17
N ARG A 954 -25.91 -19.92 19.03
CA ARG A 954 -26.61 -20.35 17.81
C ARG A 954 -28.02 -20.80 18.12
N HIS A 955 -28.89 -20.59 17.15
CA HIS A 955 -30.24 -21.12 17.10
C HIS A 955 -30.48 -21.70 15.71
N ARG A 956 -30.97 -22.93 15.64
CA ARG A 956 -31.38 -23.60 14.41
C ARG A 956 -32.78 -24.17 14.59
N ALA A 957 -33.67 -23.98 13.60
CA ALA A 957 -35.00 -24.58 13.60
C ALA A 957 -35.35 -25.13 12.21
N SER A 958 -35.79 -26.38 12.13
CA SER A 958 -36.18 -27.06 10.89
C SER A 958 -37.68 -27.35 10.83
N ASP A 959 -38.30 -27.11 9.66
CA ASP A 959 -39.70 -27.48 9.37
C ASP A 959 -39.88 -29.01 9.34
N ALA A 960 -38.83 -29.78 9.01
CA ALA A 960 -38.82 -31.25 9.06
C ALA A 960 -38.76 -31.81 10.50
N GLY A 961 -38.56 -30.94 11.49
CA GLY A 961 -38.56 -31.26 12.92
C GLY A 961 -37.21 -31.02 13.59
N GLY A 962 -37.24 -30.50 14.82
CA GLY A 962 -36.05 -30.20 15.61
C GLY A 962 -35.75 -28.70 15.70
N SER A 963 -35.47 -28.25 16.92
CA SER A 963 -34.86 -26.96 17.18
C SER A 963 -33.71 -27.18 18.14
N ASP A 964 -32.58 -26.55 17.86
CA ASP A 964 -31.38 -26.72 18.65
C ASP A 964 -30.72 -25.37 18.94
N ASP A 965 -30.25 -25.24 20.18
CA ASP A 965 -29.65 -24.03 20.73
C ASP A 965 -28.30 -24.40 21.32
N ASP A 966 -27.27 -23.78 20.79
CA ASP A 966 -25.90 -24.16 21.08
C ASP A 966 -25.04 -22.97 21.50
N ILE A 967 -24.06 -23.25 22.34
CA ILE A 967 -23.00 -22.31 22.70
C ILE A 967 -21.66 -22.97 22.40
N ASP A 968 -20.92 -22.37 21.47
CA ASP A 968 -19.57 -22.80 21.13
C ASP A 968 -18.55 -21.78 21.63
N GLY A 969 -17.44 -22.30 22.17
CA GLY A 969 -16.31 -21.50 22.60
C GLY A 969 -15.10 -21.69 21.70
N ARG A 970 -14.27 -20.64 21.61
CA ARG A 970 -12.92 -20.72 21.06
C ARG A 970 -11.92 -19.95 21.90
N ILE A 971 -10.70 -20.44 21.98
CA ILE A 971 -9.60 -19.80 22.69
C ILE A 971 -8.26 -20.21 22.09
N GLY A 972 -7.34 -19.28 21.97
CA GLY A 972 -6.02 -19.51 21.43
C GLY A 972 -4.98 -18.56 21.98
N ALA A 973 -3.73 -18.97 21.82
CA ALA A 973 -2.57 -18.16 22.15
C ALA A 973 -1.46 -18.38 21.12
N ALA A 974 -0.74 -17.32 20.79
CA ALA A 974 0.44 -17.35 19.95
C ALA A 974 1.59 -16.70 20.69
N PHE A 975 2.73 -17.38 20.70
CA PHE A 975 3.92 -16.98 21.43
C PHE A 975 5.16 -17.21 20.56
N MET A 976 6.07 -16.24 20.52
CA MET A 976 7.36 -16.35 19.85
C MET A 976 8.47 -16.57 20.89
N PRO A 977 8.79 -17.83 21.26
CA PRO A 977 9.84 -18.13 22.24
C PRO A 977 11.25 -17.79 21.76
N ILE A 978 11.47 -17.81 20.44
CA ILE A 978 12.74 -17.58 19.77
C ILE A 978 12.42 -16.73 18.55
N ASP A 979 13.24 -15.72 18.25
CA ASP A 979 13.06 -14.85 17.09
C ASP A 979 12.90 -15.68 15.80
N GLY A 980 11.85 -15.37 15.03
CA GLY A 980 11.51 -16.11 13.81
C GLY A 980 10.83 -17.47 14.04
N GLN A 981 10.45 -17.81 15.27
CA GLN A 981 9.77 -19.07 15.58
C GLN A 981 8.49 -18.87 16.39
N TRP A 982 7.35 -19.04 15.74
CA TRP A 982 6.03 -18.87 16.36
C TRP A 982 5.42 -20.21 16.77
N LEU A 983 5.05 -20.33 18.04
CA LEU A 983 4.23 -21.41 18.56
C LEU A 983 2.80 -20.89 18.76
N ARG A 984 1.85 -21.50 18.06
CA ARG A 984 0.43 -21.14 18.11
C ARG A 984 -0.37 -22.34 18.56
N ALA A 985 -1.31 -22.13 19.48
CA ALA A 985 -2.22 -23.16 19.93
C ALA A 985 -3.65 -22.62 20.01
N ALA A 986 -4.62 -23.43 19.60
CA ALA A 986 -6.02 -23.06 19.57
C ALA A 986 -6.90 -24.25 19.97
N TYR A 987 -8.00 -23.95 20.63
CA TYR A 987 -9.14 -24.84 20.78
C TYR A 987 -10.38 -24.11 20.27
N LEU A 988 -11.17 -24.77 19.42
CA LEU A 988 -12.40 -24.21 18.87
C LEU A 988 -13.46 -25.27 18.67
N GLN A 989 -14.70 -24.89 18.96
CA GLN A 989 -15.90 -25.65 18.63
C GLN A 989 -16.61 -24.95 17.46
N GLN A 990 -16.99 -25.71 16.45
CA GLN A 990 -17.58 -25.14 15.24
C GLN A 990 -18.57 -26.11 14.57
N ARG A 991 -19.43 -25.52 13.73
CA ARG A 991 -20.26 -26.21 12.75
C ARG A 991 -19.73 -25.83 11.36
N PRO A 992 -19.14 -26.76 10.59
CA PRO A 992 -18.52 -26.44 9.30
C PRO A 992 -19.44 -25.67 8.35
N GLU A 993 -20.75 -25.95 8.39
CA GLU A 993 -21.78 -25.27 7.58
C GLU A 993 -21.99 -23.79 7.93
N ASP A 994 -21.64 -23.35 9.14
CA ASP A 994 -21.86 -21.98 9.59
C ASP A 994 -20.67 -21.05 9.24
N ASP A 995 -19.49 -21.61 8.97
CA ASP A 995 -18.27 -20.84 8.67
C ASP A 995 -18.20 -20.37 7.20
N GLY A 996 -19.10 -20.89 6.36
CA GLY A 996 -19.40 -20.36 5.04
C GLY A 996 -20.36 -19.17 5.10
N ASP A 997 -20.23 -18.27 4.13
CA ASP A 997 -21.16 -17.16 3.88
C ASP A 997 -21.40 -16.28 5.12
N THR A 998 -20.32 -15.82 5.76
CA THR A 998 -20.40 -15.11 7.03
C THR A 998 -19.40 -13.96 7.18
N LEU A 999 -19.73 -12.98 8.02
CA LEU A 999 -18.82 -11.99 8.58
C LEU A 999 -18.43 -12.32 10.04
N ALA A 1000 -18.67 -13.53 10.52
CA ALA A 1000 -18.07 -14.02 11.74
C ALA A 1000 -16.57 -14.31 11.53
N PRO A 1001 -15.73 -14.19 12.56
CA PRO A 1001 -14.34 -14.62 12.44
C PRO A 1001 -14.25 -16.15 12.26
N VAL A 1002 -13.52 -16.58 11.22
CA VAL A 1002 -13.40 -18.00 10.79
C VAL A 1002 -11.99 -18.58 10.98
N ALA A 1003 -11.07 -17.77 11.50
CA ALA A 1003 -9.73 -18.16 11.92
C ALA A 1003 -9.50 -17.65 13.36
N LEU A 1004 -8.48 -18.21 14.02
CA LEU A 1004 -8.06 -17.84 15.37
C LEU A 1004 -6.53 -17.73 15.38
N LEU A 1005 -5.98 -16.52 15.50
CA LEU A 1005 -4.53 -16.26 15.44
C LEU A 1005 -3.83 -16.89 14.22
N GLY A 1006 -4.46 -16.82 13.02
CA GLY A 1006 -3.97 -17.45 11.79
C GLY A 1006 -4.14 -18.98 11.73
N LEU A 1007 -4.66 -19.61 12.79
CA LEU A 1007 -5.01 -21.03 12.82
C LEU A 1007 -6.42 -21.26 12.28
N ARG A 1008 -6.54 -22.34 11.49
CA ARG A 1008 -7.81 -22.84 10.96
C ARG A 1008 -7.84 -24.35 11.11
N ALA A 1009 -8.99 -24.87 11.58
CA ALA A 1009 -9.24 -26.30 11.60
C ALA A 1009 -9.25 -26.85 10.17
N ASN A 1010 -8.74 -28.08 10.00
CA ASN A 1010 -8.79 -28.77 8.71
C ASN A 1010 -10.24 -28.88 8.23
N ALA A 1011 -10.41 -28.84 6.90
CA ALA A 1011 -11.73 -28.93 6.29
C ALA A 1011 -12.36 -30.31 6.52
N ILE A 1012 -13.59 -30.30 7.04
CA ILE A 1012 -14.43 -31.49 7.24
C ILE A 1012 -15.66 -31.34 6.33
N PRO A 1013 -16.06 -32.38 5.55
CA PRO A 1013 -17.11 -32.25 4.55
C PRO A 1013 -18.46 -31.81 5.11
N SER A 1014 -19.03 -32.58 6.03
CA SER A 1014 -20.33 -32.29 6.67
C SER A 1014 -20.40 -33.03 8.00
N ALA A 1015 -20.51 -32.28 9.10
CA ALA A 1015 -20.65 -32.81 10.45
C ALA A 1015 -21.54 -31.87 11.27
N GLU A 1016 -22.29 -32.41 12.23
CA GLU A 1016 -23.14 -31.61 13.12
C GLU A 1016 -22.31 -30.80 14.13
N ARG A 1017 -21.19 -31.35 14.58
CA ARG A 1017 -20.25 -30.63 15.45
C ARG A 1017 -18.82 -31.09 15.21
N VAL A 1018 -17.90 -30.12 15.25
CA VAL A 1018 -16.46 -30.37 15.22
C VAL A 1018 -15.79 -29.64 16.37
N GLU A 1019 -15.11 -30.40 17.23
CA GLU A 1019 -14.22 -29.85 18.26
C GLU A 1019 -12.77 -30.03 17.80
N SER A 1020 -12.02 -28.94 17.68
CA SER A 1020 -10.64 -28.96 17.17
C SER A 1020 -9.66 -28.40 18.19
N ALA A 1021 -8.60 -29.16 18.49
CA ALA A 1021 -7.40 -28.67 19.17
C ALA A 1021 -6.26 -28.61 18.15
N ILE A 1022 -5.67 -27.44 17.95
CA ILE A 1022 -4.66 -27.16 16.93
C ILE A 1022 -3.40 -26.67 17.64
N VAL A 1023 -2.25 -27.20 17.26
CA VAL A 1023 -0.93 -26.70 17.65
C VAL A 1023 -0.08 -26.59 16.41
N ARG A 1024 0.50 -25.41 16.18
CA ARG A 1024 1.39 -25.15 15.06
C ARG A 1024 2.67 -24.49 15.53
N TRP A 1025 3.80 -24.97 15.05
CA TRP A 1025 5.11 -24.36 15.27
C TRP A 1025 5.74 -24.03 13.92
N ASP A 1026 5.77 -22.74 13.61
CA ASP A 1026 6.47 -22.18 12.45
C ASP A 1026 7.91 -21.81 12.85
N SER A 1027 8.91 -22.12 12.03
CA SER A 1027 10.31 -21.89 12.37
C SER A 1027 11.14 -21.48 11.16
N GLU A 1028 11.60 -20.23 11.17
CA GLU A 1028 12.64 -19.75 10.26
C GLU A 1028 14.02 -20.04 10.86
N TRP A 1029 14.74 -21.02 10.30
CA TRP A 1029 16.05 -21.45 10.83
C TRP A 1029 17.20 -20.64 10.25
N SER A 1030 17.04 -20.17 9.02
CA SER A 1030 18.02 -19.37 8.30
C SER A 1030 17.34 -18.61 7.16
N PRO A 1031 18.02 -17.65 6.51
CA PRO A 1031 17.45 -16.92 5.38
C PRO A 1031 17.02 -17.78 4.19
N TRP A 1032 17.41 -19.06 4.13
CA TRP A 1032 17.13 -19.98 3.02
C TRP A 1032 16.37 -21.26 3.43
N PHE A 1033 16.01 -21.42 4.72
CA PHE A 1033 15.36 -22.63 5.23
C PHE A 1033 14.29 -22.35 6.28
N PHE A 1034 13.09 -22.84 6.03
CA PHE A 1034 11.91 -22.71 6.88
C PHE A 1034 11.25 -24.07 7.11
N THR A 1035 10.68 -24.28 8.28
CA THR A 1035 9.85 -25.46 8.58
C THR A 1035 8.59 -25.08 9.33
N ALA A 1036 7.53 -25.86 9.13
CA ALA A 1036 6.33 -25.79 9.96
C ALA A 1036 5.91 -27.18 10.44
N LEU A 1037 5.56 -27.31 11.71
CA LEU A 1037 4.98 -28.51 12.30
C LEU A 1037 3.56 -28.21 12.77
N ASP A 1038 2.58 -28.95 12.28
CA ASP A 1038 1.14 -28.77 12.53
C ASP A 1038 0.58 -30.06 13.13
N TYR A 1039 -0.07 -29.96 14.29
CA TYR A 1039 -0.82 -31.04 14.91
C TYR A 1039 -2.27 -30.59 15.12
N GLN A 1040 -3.21 -31.41 14.67
CA GLN A 1040 -4.64 -31.17 14.90
C GLN A 1040 -5.31 -32.43 15.39
N HIS A 1041 -6.06 -32.30 16.48
CA HIS A 1041 -7.01 -33.28 16.96
C HIS A 1041 -8.42 -32.76 16.67
N GLN A 1042 -9.23 -33.54 15.96
CA GLN A 1042 -10.60 -33.18 15.62
C GLN A 1042 -11.56 -34.29 16.06
N LYS A 1043 -12.51 -33.96 16.94
CA LYS A 1043 -13.65 -34.81 17.28
C LYS A 1043 -14.84 -34.41 16.42
N LEU A 1044 -15.48 -35.39 15.80
CA LEU A 1044 -16.55 -35.23 14.82
C LEU A 1044 -17.82 -35.91 15.35
N GLU A 1045 -18.93 -35.18 15.36
CA GLU A 1045 -20.25 -35.70 15.71
C GLU A 1045 -21.15 -35.65 14.46
N ASP A 1046 -21.82 -36.78 14.18
CA ASP A 1046 -22.70 -36.99 13.03
C ASP A 1046 -22.07 -36.59 11.69
N LEU A 1047 -20.88 -37.14 11.43
CA LEU A 1047 -20.16 -36.97 10.18
C LEU A 1047 -20.91 -37.68 9.04
N SER A 1048 -21.34 -36.90 8.05
CA SER A 1048 -21.95 -37.41 6.83
C SER A 1048 -20.94 -37.34 5.68
N LEU A 1049 -20.55 -38.50 5.17
CA LEU A 1049 -19.65 -38.65 4.02
C LEU A 1049 -20.44 -39.06 2.79
N SER A 1050 -20.47 -38.20 1.77
CA SER A 1050 -20.95 -38.58 0.45
C SER A 1050 -19.92 -39.49 -0.22
N ILE A 1051 -20.37 -40.64 -0.72
CA ILE A 1051 -19.50 -41.53 -1.50
C ILE A 1051 -19.35 -40.93 -2.91
N PRO A 1052 -18.13 -40.66 -3.40
CA PRO A 1052 -17.93 -40.07 -4.72
C PRO A 1052 -18.65 -40.87 -5.82
N ASN A 1053 -19.56 -40.21 -6.56
CA ASN A 1053 -20.39 -40.78 -7.63
C ASN A 1053 -21.44 -41.84 -7.21
N TYR A 1054 -21.71 -42.02 -5.92
CA TYR A 1054 -22.85 -42.81 -5.43
C TYR A 1054 -23.82 -41.91 -4.66
N ASP A 1055 -25.14 -42.08 -4.87
CA ASP A 1055 -26.19 -41.32 -4.17
C ASP A 1055 -26.46 -41.87 -2.75
N ALA A 1056 -25.47 -42.57 -2.18
CA ALA A 1056 -25.48 -43.13 -0.84
C ALA A 1056 -24.45 -42.39 0.01
N GLY A 1057 -24.91 -41.82 1.12
CA GLY A 1057 -24.05 -41.25 2.15
C GLY A 1057 -23.78 -42.26 3.26
N ILE A 1058 -22.62 -42.16 3.89
CA ILE A 1058 -22.30 -42.85 5.13
C ILE A 1058 -22.47 -41.86 6.28
N LEU A 1059 -23.28 -42.23 7.27
CA LEU A 1059 -23.34 -41.52 8.54
C LEU A 1059 -22.43 -42.20 9.56
N ILE A 1060 -21.56 -41.43 10.19
CA ILE A 1060 -20.65 -41.84 11.25
C ILE A 1060 -21.01 -41.00 12.48
N GLU A 1061 -21.62 -41.64 13.47
CA GLU A 1061 -22.16 -40.96 14.68
C GLU A 1061 -21.06 -40.25 15.46
N ASP A 1062 -19.95 -40.95 15.71
CA ASP A 1062 -18.78 -40.42 16.41
C ASP A 1062 -17.51 -40.79 15.64
N GLY A 1063 -16.64 -39.81 15.44
CA GLY A 1063 -15.33 -39.99 14.84
C GLY A 1063 -14.25 -39.08 15.41
N THR A 1064 -13.00 -39.50 15.30
CA THR A 1064 -11.83 -38.70 15.67
C THR A 1064 -10.78 -38.74 14.58
N ILE A 1065 -10.10 -37.61 14.37
CA ILE A 1065 -8.96 -37.50 13.48
C ILE A 1065 -7.83 -36.79 14.21
N ASP A 1066 -6.68 -37.45 14.33
CA ASP A 1066 -5.41 -36.85 14.69
C ASP A 1066 -4.53 -36.72 13.45
N ARG A 1067 -4.11 -35.51 13.13
CA ARG A 1067 -3.25 -35.21 11.99
C ARG A 1067 -1.96 -34.57 12.47
N ILE A 1068 -0.82 -35.11 12.05
CA ILE A 1068 0.50 -34.49 12.23
C ILE A 1068 1.06 -34.20 10.85
N ALA A 1069 1.35 -32.94 10.53
CA ALA A 1069 1.96 -32.52 9.28
C ALA A 1069 3.26 -31.75 9.52
N ALA A 1070 4.30 -32.10 8.76
CA ALA A 1070 5.56 -31.39 8.74
C ALA A 1070 5.81 -30.84 7.33
N SER A 1071 6.06 -29.55 7.24
CA SER A 1071 6.44 -28.84 6.02
C SER A 1071 7.86 -28.30 6.13
N ALA A 1072 8.60 -28.32 5.03
CA ALA A 1072 9.95 -27.79 4.90
C ALA A 1072 10.08 -27.06 3.57
N ASP A 1073 10.45 -25.79 3.61
CA ASP A 1073 10.63 -24.91 2.46
C ASP A 1073 12.10 -24.49 2.39
N ILE A 1074 12.71 -24.64 1.22
CA ILE A 1074 14.12 -24.33 0.96
C ILE A 1074 14.19 -23.37 -0.24
N TRP A 1075 14.74 -22.19 0.00
CA TRP A 1075 15.16 -21.29 -1.07
C TRP A 1075 16.60 -21.62 -1.47
N ILE A 1076 16.79 -22.21 -2.64
CA ILE A 1076 18.11 -22.71 -3.08
C ILE A 1076 18.95 -21.58 -3.72
N GLY A 1077 18.28 -20.61 -4.33
CA GLY A 1077 18.91 -19.53 -5.11
C GLY A 1077 18.92 -19.84 -6.61
N ASP A 1078 19.33 -18.87 -7.42
CA ASP A 1078 19.29 -18.90 -8.89
C ASP A 1078 17.88 -19.22 -9.42
N GLY A 1079 16.85 -18.67 -8.78
CA GLY A 1079 15.44 -18.86 -9.14
C GLY A 1079 14.87 -20.23 -8.77
N LEU A 1080 15.57 -21.04 -7.96
CA LEU A 1080 15.13 -22.38 -7.56
C LEU A 1080 14.60 -22.42 -6.11
N GLY A 1081 13.41 -23.00 -5.94
CA GLY A 1081 12.82 -23.34 -4.65
C GLY A 1081 12.43 -24.82 -4.57
N ALA A 1082 12.47 -25.37 -3.35
CA ALA A 1082 11.97 -26.71 -3.06
C ALA A 1082 11.06 -26.68 -1.84
N SER A 1083 9.90 -27.34 -1.94
CA SER A 1083 8.98 -27.50 -0.82
C SER A 1083 8.63 -28.98 -0.61
N LEU A 1084 8.57 -29.38 0.65
CA LEU A 1084 8.17 -30.71 1.08
C LEU A 1084 7.09 -30.57 2.14
N THR A 1085 5.98 -31.28 1.99
CA THR A 1085 5.00 -31.47 3.06
C THR A 1085 4.73 -32.96 3.21
N VAL A 1086 4.76 -33.48 4.42
CA VAL A 1086 4.38 -34.86 4.75
C VAL A 1086 3.42 -34.81 5.92
N ALA A 1087 2.27 -35.48 5.81
CA ALA A 1087 1.36 -35.65 6.93
C ALA A 1087 1.04 -37.12 7.18
N ARG A 1088 0.77 -37.39 8.46
CA ARG A 1088 0.25 -38.65 8.94
C ARG A 1088 -1.08 -38.41 9.61
N ASN A 1089 -2.08 -39.19 9.23
CA ASN A 1089 -3.40 -39.13 9.83
C ASN A 1089 -3.65 -40.42 10.61
N PHE A 1090 -4.34 -40.27 11.73
CA PHE A 1090 -4.90 -41.36 12.52
C PHE A 1090 -6.39 -41.08 12.63
N SER A 1091 -7.22 -41.99 12.18
CA SER A 1091 -8.67 -41.82 12.21
C SER A 1091 -9.34 -43.02 12.81
N GLU A 1092 -10.38 -42.77 13.60
CA GLU A 1092 -11.22 -43.79 14.23
C GLU A 1092 -12.68 -43.30 14.14
N GLY A 1093 -13.63 -44.22 13.95
CA GLY A 1093 -15.05 -43.90 13.99
C GLY A 1093 -15.94 -45.12 14.12
N SER A 1094 -17.17 -44.89 14.59
CA SER A 1094 -18.20 -45.92 14.71
C SER A 1094 -18.99 -46.05 13.41
N LEU A 1095 -18.73 -47.12 12.65
CA LEU A 1095 -19.44 -47.43 11.42
C LEU A 1095 -20.33 -48.65 11.65
N LEU A 1096 -21.66 -48.49 11.52
CA LEU A 1096 -22.64 -49.58 11.72
C LEU A 1096 -22.48 -50.34 13.06
N GLY A 1097 -22.02 -49.64 14.11
CA GLY A 1097 -21.79 -50.21 15.44
C GLY A 1097 -20.46 -50.96 15.61
N THR A 1098 -19.53 -50.84 14.66
CA THR A 1098 -18.15 -51.35 14.77
C THR A 1098 -17.14 -50.21 14.66
N GLU A 1099 -16.13 -50.20 15.53
CA GLU A 1099 -15.02 -49.24 15.45
C GLU A 1099 -14.07 -49.61 14.30
N SER A 1100 -13.80 -48.66 13.41
CA SER A 1100 -12.84 -48.79 12.31
C SER A 1100 -12.17 -47.46 11.97
N ARG A 1101 -11.14 -47.47 11.10
CA ARG A 1101 -10.62 -46.21 10.50
C ARG A 1101 -11.75 -45.51 9.74
N LEU A 1102 -11.70 -44.17 9.69
CA LEU A 1102 -12.65 -43.41 8.87
C LEU A 1102 -12.37 -43.67 7.38
N PRO A 1103 -13.39 -43.94 6.55
CA PRO A 1103 -13.24 -44.08 5.11
C PRO A 1103 -12.60 -42.85 4.47
N TYR A 1104 -11.83 -43.05 3.40
CA TYR A 1104 -11.20 -42.01 2.58
C TYR A 1104 -10.14 -41.16 3.27
N VAL A 1105 -9.76 -41.46 4.52
CA VAL A 1105 -8.66 -40.81 5.21
C VAL A 1105 -7.37 -41.62 4.99
N PRO A 1106 -6.39 -41.11 4.22
CA PRO A 1106 -5.12 -41.80 4.00
C PRO A 1106 -4.26 -41.77 5.27
N ASP A 1107 -3.59 -42.88 5.59
CA ASP A 1107 -2.70 -42.93 6.76
C ASP A 1107 -1.50 -41.99 6.60
N TRP A 1108 -0.96 -41.92 5.39
CA TRP A 1108 0.13 -41.03 5.02
C TRP A 1108 -0.20 -40.29 3.74
N ASN A 1109 0.23 -39.05 3.68
CA ASN A 1109 0.22 -38.31 2.44
C ASN A 1109 1.43 -37.36 2.41
N GLY A 1110 1.97 -37.07 1.23
CA GLY A 1110 3.06 -36.12 1.10
C GLY A 1110 3.18 -35.52 -0.28
N ARG A 1111 3.81 -34.36 -0.38
CA ARG A 1111 4.15 -33.70 -1.65
C ARG A 1111 5.53 -33.10 -1.58
N LEU A 1112 6.34 -33.41 -2.57
CA LEU A 1112 7.63 -32.79 -2.84
C LEU A 1112 7.49 -31.98 -4.14
N ALA A 1113 7.85 -30.71 -4.14
CA ALA A 1113 7.82 -29.85 -5.31
C ALA A 1113 9.14 -29.10 -5.48
N PHE A 1114 9.57 -28.98 -6.73
CA PHE A 1114 10.69 -28.14 -7.15
C PHE A 1114 10.16 -27.13 -8.17
N THR A 1115 10.37 -25.84 -7.91
CA THR A 1115 9.95 -24.75 -8.77
C THR A 1115 11.15 -23.93 -9.19
N TYR A 1116 11.32 -23.74 -10.49
CA TYR A 1116 12.35 -22.92 -11.11
C TYR A 1116 11.71 -21.74 -11.83
N VAL A 1117 12.20 -20.53 -11.59
CA VAL A 1117 11.75 -19.28 -12.18
C VAL A 1117 12.94 -18.58 -12.82
N ASP A 1118 12.87 -18.35 -14.13
CA ASP A 1118 13.93 -17.72 -14.92
C ASP A 1118 13.53 -16.29 -15.32
N PRO A 1119 14.43 -15.29 -15.23
CA PRO A 1119 14.17 -13.92 -15.68
C PRO A 1119 13.80 -13.78 -17.16
N ARG A 1120 13.97 -14.82 -17.99
CA ARG A 1120 13.39 -14.88 -19.34
C ARG A 1120 11.88 -15.17 -19.34
N ARG A 1121 11.22 -14.96 -18.19
CA ARG A 1121 9.77 -15.14 -17.95
C ARG A 1121 9.32 -16.56 -18.18
N PHE A 1122 10.11 -17.50 -17.67
CA PHE A 1122 9.83 -18.93 -17.75
C PHE A 1122 9.69 -19.50 -16.34
N THR A 1123 8.65 -20.29 -16.12
CA THR A 1123 8.47 -21.05 -14.87
C THR A 1123 8.35 -22.53 -15.18
N LEU A 1124 8.90 -23.36 -14.30
CA LEU A 1124 8.80 -24.81 -14.38
C LEU A 1124 8.63 -25.36 -12.97
N THR A 1125 7.60 -26.19 -12.79
CA THR A 1125 7.36 -26.92 -11.54
C THR A 1125 7.32 -28.41 -11.81
N LEU A 1126 8.12 -29.16 -11.06
CA LEU A 1126 8.06 -30.62 -10.97
C LEU A 1126 7.55 -30.98 -9.58
N ALA A 1127 6.47 -31.75 -9.49
CA ALA A 1127 5.92 -32.17 -8.22
C ALA A 1127 5.70 -33.69 -8.20
N GLU A 1128 6.01 -34.31 -7.07
CA GLU A 1128 5.70 -35.70 -6.78
C GLU A 1128 4.81 -35.76 -5.55
N THR A 1129 3.64 -36.37 -5.70
CA THR A 1129 2.65 -36.50 -4.65
C THR A 1129 2.46 -37.97 -4.29
N TYR A 1130 2.56 -38.28 -3.00
CA TYR A 1130 2.26 -39.57 -2.43
C TYR A 1130 0.89 -39.54 -1.74
N LEU A 1131 0.01 -40.44 -2.15
CA LEU A 1131 -1.27 -40.70 -1.50
C LEU A 1131 -1.22 -42.12 -0.92
N GLY A 1132 -1.30 -42.24 0.40
CA GLY A 1132 -1.29 -43.53 1.09
C GLY A 1132 -2.60 -44.30 0.96
N ASP A 1133 -2.55 -45.54 1.44
CA ASP A 1133 -3.68 -46.45 1.49
C ASP A 1133 -4.80 -45.91 2.39
N ARG A 1134 -6.04 -46.18 2.00
CA ARG A 1134 -7.22 -45.72 2.74
C ARG A 1134 -8.38 -46.68 2.65
N LEU A 1135 -9.16 -46.75 3.71
CA LEU A 1135 -10.38 -47.57 3.71
C LEU A 1135 -11.42 -46.98 2.75
N SER A 1136 -12.12 -47.87 2.07
CA SER A 1136 -13.30 -47.55 1.28
C SER A 1136 -14.57 -47.47 2.14
N SER A 1137 -15.66 -46.96 1.56
CA SER A 1137 -17.02 -47.07 2.10
C SER A 1137 -17.58 -48.49 2.15
N GLU A 1138 -17.03 -49.42 1.36
CA GLU A 1138 -17.44 -50.83 1.39
C GLU A 1138 -16.62 -51.64 2.38
N ASN A 1139 -17.29 -52.46 3.19
CA ASN A 1139 -16.68 -53.24 4.28
C ASN A 1139 -15.44 -54.03 3.83
N GLY A 1140 -14.27 -53.56 4.28
CA GLY A 1140 -12.99 -54.26 4.13
C GLY A 1140 -12.24 -54.04 2.82
N LEU A 1141 -12.72 -53.16 1.93
CA LEU A 1141 -11.96 -52.75 0.74
C LEU A 1141 -10.98 -51.62 1.09
N VAL A 1142 -9.75 -51.74 0.61
CA VAL A 1142 -8.68 -50.73 0.74
C VAL A 1142 -8.40 -50.17 -0.64
N LEU A 1143 -8.34 -48.85 -0.76
CA LEU A 1143 -7.85 -48.17 -1.95
C LEU A 1143 -6.33 -48.08 -1.84
N ASP A 1144 -5.64 -48.55 -2.87
CA ASP A 1144 -4.17 -48.68 -2.91
C ASP A 1144 -3.47 -47.30 -2.83
N ASP A 1145 -2.22 -47.33 -2.38
CA ASP A 1145 -1.33 -46.18 -2.37
C ASP A 1145 -0.77 -45.87 -3.77
N ALA A 1146 -0.37 -44.62 -3.99
CA ALA A 1146 0.15 -44.19 -5.28
C ALA A 1146 1.09 -43.00 -5.21
N PHE A 1147 2.03 -42.97 -6.14
CA PHE A 1147 2.87 -41.81 -6.44
C PHE A 1147 2.44 -41.20 -7.76
N VAL A 1148 2.22 -39.89 -7.77
CA VAL A 1148 1.96 -39.15 -9.02
C VAL A 1148 2.91 -38.00 -9.20
N THR A 1149 3.54 -38.02 -10.37
CA THR A 1149 4.45 -37.00 -10.83
C THR A 1149 3.76 -36.10 -11.85
N ASP A 1150 3.82 -34.81 -11.57
CA ASP A 1150 3.31 -33.74 -12.41
C ASP A 1150 4.46 -32.83 -12.83
N ILE A 1151 4.44 -32.39 -14.09
CA ILE A 1151 5.31 -31.34 -14.59
C ILE A 1151 4.48 -30.29 -15.29
N SER A 1152 4.68 -29.03 -14.93
CA SER A 1152 4.01 -27.91 -15.56
C SER A 1152 4.98 -26.75 -15.72
N GLY A 1153 4.73 -25.91 -16.71
CA GLY A 1153 5.51 -24.71 -16.90
C GLY A 1153 4.75 -23.66 -17.67
N SER A 1154 5.25 -22.44 -17.59
CA SER A 1154 4.71 -21.31 -18.32
C SER A 1154 5.81 -20.47 -18.94
N TRP A 1155 5.46 -19.77 -20.00
CA TRP A 1155 6.29 -18.75 -20.61
C TRP A 1155 5.43 -17.52 -20.91
N GLU A 1156 5.97 -16.33 -20.66
CA GLU A 1156 5.29 -15.06 -20.92
C GLU A 1156 6.11 -14.17 -21.86
N SER A 1157 5.44 -13.50 -22.80
CA SER A 1157 6.07 -12.58 -23.73
C SER A 1157 6.59 -11.32 -23.01
N GLU A 1158 7.57 -10.63 -23.62
CA GLU A 1158 8.17 -9.45 -22.98
C GLU A 1158 7.18 -8.33 -22.68
N ASN A 1159 6.22 -8.12 -23.56
CA ASN A 1159 5.12 -7.16 -23.37
C ASN A 1159 3.93 -7.72 -22.59
N ARG A 1160 4.02 -8.96 -22.07
CA ARG A 1160 2.99 -9.69 -21.29
C ARG A 1160 1.64 -9.88 -21.96
N ARG A 1161 1.52 -9.56 -23.24
CA ARG A 1161 0.28 -9.73 -23.99
C ARG A 1161 -0.01 -11.20 -24.30
N ILE A 1162 0.98 -12.08 -24.22
CA ILE A 1162 0.83 -13.51 -24.47
C ILE A 1162 1.49 -14.30 -23.34
N ARG A 1163 0.75 -15.23 -22.76
CA ARG A 1163 1.28 -16.26 -21.87
C ARG A 1163 0.91 -17.63 -22.41
N ILE A 1164 1.84 -18.55 -22.35
CA ILE A 1164 1.67 -19.94 -22.77
C ILE A 1164 1.88 -20.79 -21.53
N ASP A 1165 0.94 -21.67 -21.24
CA ASP A 1165 1.05 -22.65 -20.16
C ASP A 1165 0.97 -24.05 -20.78
N ALA A 1166 1.78 -24.98 -20.26
CA ALA A 1166 1.75 -26.37 -20.66
C ALA A 1166 2.04 -27.27 -19.47
N GLY A 1167 1.41 -28.44 -19.43
CA GLY A 1167 1.64 -29.40 -18.37
C GLY A 1167 1.37 -30.83 -18.80
N VAL A 1168 2.07 -31.75 -18.15
CA VAL A 1168 1.79 -33.19 -18.17
C VAL A 1168 1.57 -33.61 -16.72
N TYR A 1169 0.34 -33.98 -16.41
CA TYR A 1169 -0.08 -34.44 -15.09
C TYR A 1169 -0.21 -35.95 -15.12
N ASN A 1170 0.14 -36.61 -14.02
CA ASN A 1170 0.24 -38.07 -13.97
C ASN A 1170 1.10 -38.63 -15.12
N ILE A 1171 2.35 -38.17 -15.21
CA ILE A 1171 3.28 -38.49 -16.32
C ILE A 1171 3.44 -39.99 -16.53
N PHE A 1172 3.42 -40.76 -15.43
CA PHE A 1172 3.61 -42.21 -15.42
C PHE A 1172 2.32 -43.02 -15.57
N ASP A 1173 1.17 -42.35 -15.77
CA ASP A 1173 -0.13 -42.99 -16.01
C ASP A 1173 -0.55 -43.94 -14.87
N GLU A 1174 -0.31 -43.50 -13.63
CA GLU A 1174 -0.63 -44.27 -12.42
C GLU A 1174 -2.14 -44.41 -12.26
N ALA A 1175 -2.59 -45.63 -11.98
CA ALA A 1175 -4.00 -45.95 -11.80
C ALA A 1175 -4.38 -45.81 -10.32
N ILE A 1176 -5.22 -44.82 -10.00
CA ILE A 1176 -5.64 -44.56 -8.61
C ILE A 1176 -7.14 -44.70 -8.53
N GLU A 1177 -7.66 -45.36 -7.51
CA GLU A 1177 -9.09 -45.40 -7.28
C GLU A 1177 -9.46 -44.41 -6.18
N VAL A 1178 -10.46 -43.56 -6.39
CA VAL A 1178 -10.98 -42.61 -5.36
C VAL A 1178 -12.18 -43.16 -4.60
N ALA A 1179 -12.87 -44.13 -5.19
CA ALA A 1179 -13.84 -45.02 -4.58
C ALA A 1179 -13.73 -46.38 -5.30
N PRO A 1180 -14.28 -47.49 -4.76
CA PRO A 1180 -14.19 -48.80 -5.40
C PRO A 1180 -14.65 -48.74 -6.86
N LEU A 1181 -13.81 -49.24 -7.77
CA LEU A 1181 -14.11 -49.28 -9.21
C LEU A 1181 -14.31 -47.90 -9.87
N VAL A 1182 -13.90 -46.81 -9.20
CA VAL A 1182 -13.94 -45.44 -9.71
C VAL A 1182 -12.49 -44.95 -9.92
N PRO A 1183 -11.87 -45.30 -11.06
CA PRO A 1183 -10.48 -44.96 -11.33
C PRO A 1183 -10.31 -43.47 -11.59
N THR A 1184 -9.09 -42.97 -11.37
CA THR A 1184 -8.69 -41.61 -11.69
C THR A 1184 -8.42 -41.43 -13.18
N ALA A 1185 -8.19 -40.19 -13.61
CA ALA A 1185 -7.75 -39.91 -14.96
C ALA A 1185 -6.34 -40.47 -15.06
N GLY A 1186 -6.06 -41.17 -16.15
CA GLY A 1186 -4.69 -41.45 -16.54
C GLY A 1186 -3.94 -40.16 -16.87
N ARG A 1187 -2.82 -40.30 -17.59
CA ARG A 1187 -1.98 -39.18 -17.99
C ARG A 1187 -2.78 -38.09 -18.72
N MET A 1188 -2.61 -36.85 -18.26
CA MET A 1188 -3.24 -35.69 -18.85
C MET A 1188 -2.21 -34.70 -19.40
N ILE A 1189 -2.40 -34.28 -20.65
CA ILE A 1189 -1.61 -33.22 -21.28
C ILE A 1189 -2.49 -32.00 -21.43
N THR A 1190 -2.00 -30.86 -20.96
CA THR A 1190 -2.69 -29.57 -21.10
C THR A 1190 -1.78 -28.57 -21.82
N ALA A 1191 -2.39 -27.71 -22.62
CA ALA A 1191 -1.74 -26.54 -23.17
C ALA A 1191 -2.75 -25.41 -23.36
N SER A 1192 -2.36 -24.20 -23.00
CA SER A 1192 -3.17 -22.99 -23.18
C SER A 1192 -2.34 -21.80 -23.64
N VAL A 1193 -3.05 -20.87 -24.27
CA VAL A 1193 -2.54 -19.53 -24.57
C VAL A 1193 -3.51 -18.54 -23.96
N LYS A 1194 -2.99 -17.64 -23.13
CA LYS A 1194 -3.69 -16.46 -22.61
C LYS A 1194 -3.22 -15.24 -23.39
N ALA A 1195 -4.16 -14.50 -23.95
CA ALA A 1195 -3.94 -13.23 -24.63
C ALA A 1195 -4.53 -12.09 -23.78
N ARG A 1196 -3.76 -11.03 -23.55
CA ARG A 1196 -4.13 -9.87 -22.74
C ARG A 1196 -4.18 -8.60 -23.59
N PHE A 1197 -5.25 -7.83 -23.45
CA PHE A 1197 -5.56 -6.67 -24.30
C PHE A 1197 -5.50 -5.35 -23.55
#